data_AF-A0A9P9H167-F1
#
_entry.id   AF-A0A9P9H167-F1
#
_cell.length_a   1.000
_cell.length_b   1.000
_cell.length_c   1.000
_cell.angle_alpha   90.00
_cell.angle_beta   90.00
_cell.angle_gamma   90.00
#
_symmetry.space_group_name_H-M   'P 1'
#
loop_
_entity.id
_entity.type
_entity.pdbx_description
1 polymer ?
#
loop_
_entity_poly.entity_id
_entity_poly.type
_entity_poly.pdbx_seq_one_letter_code
_entity_poly.pdbx_strand_id
1 'polypeptide(L)'
;MRSLLPSATALILLSAFVSADKPLIGDLEAYNRGYLGEFSSQTFQSSDIVAPLFQVNTFDPNLIDNSGYIFLTLEYRGKGGPAIFSSKDLSLVYADLKYQRAFDARAQERQGFQYLTFIEGGFCHIFDNTYQKKWTVTVDGLGGTEADIHEFQFTTTGTAIMSVYQDVRFNLTVLGGAMDGWLSDSVFQEVELETNRVTNVWRASNHFNLNDTLLEYNPETTFRGGEGFDWFHLDSVFKTKDGHYLVSSRALSAIALLRAEDLNPRWILGGKRNQFKDLSDGNATNFAHQYNARFVQGNESRLSFFDNQVRETGACSQGNCSRGVVLELDYEEMTVKLLHEFYHPQGISSDSGGSVQGLDNGNFLVGWGANPGITEHLPNGTMAMDIQRGVMPHDHEDQVDMDMSVYRAWKMEWDGRPPWGPSIASVSPGNVTTDATIYLSWNGDTKVARWEVYAGEDEKNVTTSRKVIGNSTRTGFETEILLEGFSHPKFARAAALDKDGEVLGLTATIDIASGEIHGNSSNESQKQEESAKNEEVKKEEPAPEKELGPMARRLEEATEEALFTGGRAGRRAVEDAGFSEELKERLLSKIADAKFKSEHAGAFTEAGLSSSAGEGTRHIASAQAWTGEENTADTVLRMLDDAKKPLAPGLRGKYQPPPVDMRLQREPTRSPGQKVATARDRVSTYVGTGAKDKAKNGMSEEEKEAWRKELRERFEPGARALPNTISGLAALANERIENAIARGQFKNIPRGKGIERDARADNPFIDTTEYIMNKMIQRQDMVPPWIEKQQELVKAAGAFRARLRNDWRRHVARMISSRGGSLQEQMRRAEEYAAAEEVHNPIARKKAEEEGVKEAPQVVGRPFRDTAWEQAEHAYHKLTIEHLNTLARSYNLMAPDLAKKPYYALERELNSCFADVAPTVAREIRDRAAGGTARSLGGTGHRAKQTGLLESLAGRGDNVRVHVEAEEKAYGLKQWWRDVWKKD
;
A
#
# COMPACT_ATOMS: atom_id res chain seq x y z
N MET A 1 -9.97 27.30 -83.50
CA MET A 1 -8.56 26.99 -83.13
C MET A 1 -8.38 27.48 -81.69
N ARG A 2 -8.35 26.56 -80.72
CA ARG A 2 -7.15 26.11 -79.97
C ARG A 2 -6.55 27.26 -79.13
N SER A 3 -6.26 27.18 -77.83
CA SER A 3 -6.28 26.08 -76.87
C SER A 3 -5.71 26.57 -75.52
N LEU A 4 -6.31 26.10 -74.42
CA LEU A 4 -5.69 25.63 -73.16
C LEU A 4 -5.13 26.62 -72.10
N LEU A 5 -5.87 26.67 -70.98
CA LEU A 5 -5.36 26.74 -69.60
C LEU A 5 -4.39 25.58 -69.30
N PRO A 6 -3.54 25.71 -68.26
CA PRO A 6 -3.90 25.04 -67.00
C PRO A 6 -3.65 25.88 -65.74
N SER A 7 -4.58 25.73 -64.80
CA SER A 7 -4.44 26.02 -63.37
C SER A 7 -3.32 25.17 -62.75
N ALA A 8 -2.52 25.79 -61.88
CA ALA A 8 -1.76 25.08 -60.86
C ALA A 8 -2.28 25.52 -59.49
N THR A 9 -3.21 24.73 -58.94
CA THR A 9 -3.61 24.77 -57.53
C THR A 9 -2.50 24.16 -56.70
N ALA A 10 -1.76 25.00 -55.97
CA ALA A 10 -0.93 24.56 -54.85
C ALA A 10 -1.86 24.23 -53.68
N LEU A 11 -2.09 22.94 -53.45
CA LEU A 11 -2.79 22.46 -52.26
C LEU A 11 -1.79 22.49 -51.09
N ILE A 12 -1.83 23.56 -50.31
CA ILE A 12 -1.20 23.61 -48.99
C ILE A 12 -2.07 22.74 -48.09
N LEU A 13 -1.63 21.52 -47.80
CA LEU A 13 -2.20 20.71 -46.71
C LEU A 13 -1.86 21.40 -45.40
N LEU A 14 -2.77 22.26 -44.91
CA LEU A 14 -2.84 22.58 -43.50
C LEU A 14 -3.31 21.30 -42.80
N SER A 15 -2.38 20.53 -42.24
CA SER A 15 -2.70 19.59 -41.18
C SER A 15 -3.22 20.41 -40.00
N ALA A 16 -4.54 20.51 -39.87
CA ALA A 16 -5.13 21.00 -38.64
C ALA A 16 -4.66 20.05 -37.52
N PHE A 17 -3.97 20.59 -36.51
CA PHE A 17 -3.67 19.84 -35.29
C PHE A 17 -5.00 19.57 -34.58
N VAL A 18 -5.63 18.45 -34.87
CA VAL A 18 -6.81 17.99 -34.14
C VAL A 18 -6.30 17.23 -32.92
N SER A 19 -6.60 17.75 -31.73
CA SER A 19 -6.29 17.10 -30.46
C SER A 19 -7.47 16.22 -30.06
N ALA A 20 -7.21 14.98 -29.64
CA ALA A 20 -8.26 14.09 -29.12
C ALA A 20 -8.76 14.56 -27.75
N ASP A 21 -7.86 15.15 -26.96
CA ASP A 21 -8.17 15.78 -25.69
C ASP A 21 -9.21 16.90 -25.90
N LYS A 22 -10.16 17.01 -24.96
CA LYS A 22 -11.14 18.09 -25.01
C LYS A 22 -10.46 19.45 -24.77
N PRO A 23 -10.93 20.53 -25.41
CA PRO A 23 -10.36 21.86 -25.20
C PRO A 23 -10.55 22.33 -23.76
N LEU A 24 -9.61 23.18 -23.32
CA LEU A 24 -9.68 23.86 -22.02
C LEU A 24 -10.92 24.76 -21.94
N ILE A 25 -11.48 24.91 -20.73
CA ILE A 25 -12.72 25.65 -20.51
C ILE A 25 -12.38 27.10 -20.14
N GLY A 26 -12.88 28.07 -20.90
CA GLY A 26 -12.71 29.50 -20.61
C GLY A 26 -13.90 30.16 -19.91
N ASP A 27 -15.06 29.50 -19.86
CA ASP A 27 -16.29 30.06 -19.28
C ASP A 27 -16.36 29.75 -17.77
N LEU A 28 -15.84 30.67 -16.96
CA LEU A 28 -15.80 30.56 -15.50
C LEU A 28 -17.20 30.45 -14.88
N GLU A 29 -18.18 31.20 -15.39
CA GLU A 29 -19.52 31.27 -14.83
C GLU A 29 -20.28 29.97 -15.09
N ALA A 30 -20.19 29.42 -16.31
CA ALA A 30 -20.78 28.13 -16.64
C ALA A 30 -20.11 26.98 -15.88
N TYR A 31 -18.80 27.05 -15.68
CA TYR A 31 -18.05 26.04 -14.92
C TYR A 31 -18.48 26.02 -13.45
N ASN A 32 -18.49 27.18 -12.77
CA ASN A 32 -18.86 27.27 -11.35
C ASN A 32 -20.35 27.01 -11.09
N ARG A 33 -21.23 27.16 -12.09
CA ARG A 33 -22.64 26.74 -11.98
C ARG A 33 -22.85 25.23 -12.14
N GLY A 34 -21.79 24.46 -12.37
CA GLY A 34 -21.87 23.02 -12.54
C GLY A 34 -22.58 22.58 -13.82
N TYR A 35 -22.74 23.46 -14.83
CA TYR A 35 -23.41 23.10 -16.09
C TYR A 35 -22.68 22.01 -16.89
N LEU A 36 -21.40 21.80 -16.61
CA LEU A 36 -20.56 20.74 -17.17
C LEU A 36 -20.40 19.53 -16.22
N GLY A 37 -21.18 19.50 -15.14
CA GLY A 37 -21.04 18.58 -14.00
C GLY A 37 -20.15 19.15 -12.89
N GLU A 38 -20.35 18.69 -11.65
CA GLU A 38 -19.56 19.10 -10.48
C GLU A 38 -18.07 18.79 -10.67
N PHE A 39 -17.75 17.64 -11.27
CA PHE A 39 -16.41 17.29 -11.74
C PHE A 39 -16.38 17.19 -13.27
N SER A 40 -16.01 18.29 -13.91
CA SER A 40 -15.75 18.31 -15.35
C SER A 40 -14.57 17.40 -15.68
N SER A 41 -14.82 16.36 -16.46
CA SER A 41 -13.83 15.32 -16.77
C SER A 41 -13.83 14.93 -18.25
N GLN A 42 -12.70 14.38 -18.67
CA GLN A 42 -12.51 13.75 -19.96
C GLN A 42 -12.11 12.29 -19.83
N THR A 43 -12.54 11.52 -20.81
CA THR A 43 -12.26 10.10 -21.01
C THR A 43 -11.58 9.95 -22.36
N PHE A 44 -10.71 8.95 -22.48
CA PHE A 44 -9.94 8.68 -23.69
C PHE A 44 -10.46 7.43 -24.39
N GLN A 45 -10.17 7.27 -25.68
CA GLN A 45 -10.54 6.07 -26.43
C GLN A 45 -9.52 4.94 -26.23
N SER A 46 -8.24 5.30 -26.13
CA SER A 46 -7.10 4.39 -25.96
C SER A 46 -6.77 4.06 -24.51
N SER A 47 -7.41 4.73 -23.54
CA SER A 47 -7.19 4.51 -22.11
C SER A 47 -8.48 4.71 -21.30
N ASP A 48 -8.64 3.90 -20.27
CA ASP A 48 -9.71 3.95 -19.28
C ASP A 48 -9.50 5.02 -18.19
N ILE A 49 -8.39 5.76 -18.26
CA ILE A 49 -8.09 6.84 -17.31
C ILE A 49 -9.10 7.98 -17.48
N VAL A 50 -9.52 8.53 -16.35
CA VAL A 50 -10.35 9.73 -16.30
C VAL A 50 -9.49 10.89 -15.81
N ALA A 51 -9.41 11.95 -16.62
CA ALA A 51 -8.67 13.17 -16.28
C ALA A 51 -9.64 14.33 -16.00
N PRO A 52 -9.30 15.26 -15.09
CA PRO A 52 -10.05 16.49 -14.93
C PRO A 52 -9.92 17.37 -16.18
N LEU A 53 -10.95 18.14 -16.46
CA LEU A 53 -10.90 19.25 -17.41
C LEU A 53 -10.69 20.54 -16.65
N PHE A 54 -9.55 21.18 -16.90
CA PHE A 54 -9.23 22.46 -16.30
C PHE A 54 -10.07 23.57 -16.92
N GLN A 55 -10.61 24.41 -16.04
CA GLN A 55 -11.01 25.76 -16.41
C GLN A 55 -9.80 26.68 -16.25
N VAL A 56 -9.63 27.59 -17.20
CA VAL A 56 -8.46 28.47 -17.31
C VAL A 56 -8.92 29.90 -17.48
N ASN A 57 -8.63 30.75 -16.49
CA ASN A 57 -8.86 32.20 -16.57
C ASN A 57 -7.66 32.92 -17.19
N THR A 58 -6.45 32.47 -16.88
CA THR A 58 -5.20 33.05 -17.38
C THR A 58 -4.17 31.95 -17.55
N PHE A 59 -3.47 31.94 -18.67
CA PHE A 59 -2.37 31.02 -18.93
C PHE A 59 -1.44 31.64 -19.96
N ASP A 60 -0.33 32.21 -19.50
CA ASP A 60 0.73 32.76 -20.37
C ASP A 60 1.98 31.87 -20.31
N PRO A 61 2.19 30.99 -21.31
CA PRO A 61 3.34 30.09 -21.36
C PRO A 61 4.71 30.78 -21.32
N ASN A 62 4.81 32.08 -21.63
CA ASN A 62 6.08 32.81 -21.60
C ASN A 62 6.43 33.36 -20.21
N LEU A 63 5.43 33.48 -19.33
CA LEU A 63 5.58 34.04 -18.00
C LEU A 63 5.68 32.97 -16.92
N ILE A 64 5.16 31.77 -17.18
CA ILE A 64 5.27 30.64 -16.27
C ILE A 64 6.70 30.07 -16.23
N ASP A 65 7.04 29.42 -15.11
CA ASP A 65 8.30 28.70 -14.96
C ASP A 65 8.45 27.55 -15.96
N ASN A 66 9.69 27.27 -16.36
CA ASN A 66 10.01 26.28 -17.38
C ASN A 66 9.87 24.82 -16.89
N SER A 67 9.71 24.60 -15.58
CA SER A 67 9.53 23.27 -15.01
C SER A 67 8.40 22.52 -15.72
N GLY A 68 8.70 21.31 -16.19
CA GLY A 68 7.88 20.61 -17.18
C GLY A 68 6.50 20.12 -16.70
N TYR A 69 6.30 19.93 -15.40
CA TYR A 69 5.12 19.20 -14.91
C TYR A 69 4.52 19.75 -13.62
N ILE A 70 3.20 19.60 -13.49
CA ILE A 70 2.41 19.89 -12.29
C ILE A 70 1.96 18.56 -11.68
N PHE A 71 2.30 18.35 -10.41
CA PHE A 71 1.91 17.18 -9.62
C PHE A 71 0.73 17.51 -8.73
N LEU A 72 -0.26 16.63 -8.77
CA LEU A 72 -1.49 16.70 -7.99
C LEU A 72 -1.88 15.31 -7.48
N THR A 73 -2.75 15.28 -6.49
CA THR A 73 -3.53 14.08 -6.17
C THR A 73 -4.95 14.25 -6.67
N LEU A 74 -5.44 13.24 -7.37
CA LEU A 74 -6.80 13.19 -7.86
C LEU A 74 -7.60 12.19 -7.03
N GLU A 75 -8.89 12.45 -6.91
CA GLU A 75 -9.88 11.53 -6.39
C GLU A 75 -11.10 11.64 -7.30
N TYR A 76 -11.63 10.49 -7.72
CA TYR A 76 -12.76 10.39 -8.63
C TYR A 76 -13.58 9.15 -8.27
N ARG A 77 -14.83 9.36 -7.83
CA ARG A 77 -15.78 8.27 -7.48
C ARG A 77 -15.21 7.32 -6.42
N GLY A 78 -14.56 7.86 -5.40
CA GLY A 78 -14.00 7.09 -4.28
C GLY A 78 -12.74 6.28 -4.62
N LYS A 79 -12.08 6.62 -5.74
CA LYS A 79 -10.74 6.16 -6.06
C LYS A 79 -9.81 7.34 -6.23
N GLY A 80 -8.64 7.30 -5.60
CA GLY A 80 -7.64 8.36 -5.69
C GLY A 80 -6.27 7.87 -6.12
N GLY A 81 -5.38 8.83 -6.34
CA GLY A 81 -4.00 8.55 -6.73
C GLY A 81 -3.19 9.76 -7.15
N PRO A 82 -1.88 9.56 -7.41
CA PRO A 82 -1.03 10.59 -7.99
C PRO A 82 -1.42 10.87 -9.44
N ALA A 83 -1.32 12.14 -9.84
CA ALA A 83 -1.42 12.56 -11.22
C ALA A 83 -0.35 13.61 -11.57
N ILE A 84 0.08 13.58 -12.82
CA ILE A 84 1.07 14.47 -13.39
C ILE A 84 0.48 15.08 -14.65
N PHE A 85 0.51 16.41 -14.72
CA PHE A 85 0.06 17.18 -15.86
C PHE A 85 1.24 17.94 -16.47
N SER A 86 1.22 18.14 -17.77
CA SER A 86 2.18 19.00 -18.46
C SER A 86 1.92 20.46 -18.07
N SER A 87 2.96 21.19 -17.67
CA SER A 87 2.83 22.61 -17.35
C SER A 87 2.64 23.50 -18.58
N LYS A 88 2.89 22.96 -19.79
CA LYS A 88 2.87 23.69 -21.06
C LYS A 88 1.50 23.77 -21.71
N ASP A 89 0.69 22.73 -21.54
CA ASP A 89 -0.62 22.59 -22.18
C ASP A 89 -1.69 22.00 -21.25
N LEU A 90 -1.35 21.73 -19.97
CA LEU A 90 -2.23 21.16 -18.95
C LEU A 90 -2.78 19.76 -19.28
N SER A 91 -2.20 19.10 -20.28
CA SER A 91 -2.56 17.74 -20.65
C SER A 91 -2.12 16.74 -19.59
N LEU A 92 -2.85 15.63 -19.50
CA LEU A 92 -2.45 14.53 -18.62
C LEU A 92 -1.14 13.91 -19.14
N VAL A 93 -0.27 13.53 -18.22
CA VAL A 93 0.96 12.78 -18.51
C VAL A 93 0.92 11.43 -17.82
N TYR A 94 0.51 11.43 -16.55
CA TYR A 94 0.39 10.22 -15.74
C TYR A 94 -0.79 10.31 -14.80
N ALA A 95 -1.54 9.23 -14.64
CA ALA A 95 -2.43 9.04 -13.50
C ALA A 95 -2.52 7.56 -13.10
N ASP A 96 -2.71 7.32 -11.82
CA ASP A 96 -2.94 5.99 -11.26
C ASP A 96 -4.00 6.03 -10.16
N LEU A 97 -5.28 6.01 -10.57
CA LEU A 97 -6.44 6.14 -9.70
C LEU A 97 -6.91 4.78 -9.13
N LYS A 98 -5.97 3.92 -8.71
CA LYS A 98 -6.31 2.60 -8.15
C LYS A 98 -6.44 2.59 -6.62
N TYR A 99 -6.00 3.65 -5.96
CA TYR A 99 -5.96 3.73 -4.51
C TYR A 99 -7.31 4.18 -3.95
N GLN A 100 -7.55 3.95 -2.66
CA GLN A 100 -8.75 4.50 -2.03
C GLN A 100 -8.64 6.02 -1.96
N ARG A 101 -7.51 6.54 -1.47
CA ARG A 101 -7.28 7.98 -1.32
C ARG A 101 -5.80 8.33 -1.21
N ALA A 102 -5.34 9.35 -1.94
CA ALA A 102 -3.95 9.75 -1.95
C ALA A 102 -3.77 11.24 -1.63
N PHE A 103 -2.65 11.59 -0.99
CA PHE A 103 -2.27 12.96 -0.64
C PHE A 103 -0.80 13.25 -0.97
N ASP A 104 -0.50 14.53 -1.18
CA ASP A 104 0.85 15.08 -1.36
C ASP A 104 1.72 14.36 -2.41
N ALA A 105 1.14 14.11 -3.59
CA ALA A 105 1.88 13.53 -4.71
C ALA A 105 2.90 14.53 -5.26
N ARG A 106 4.16 14.13 -5.30
CA ARG A 106 5.26 14.99 -5.71
C ARG A 106 6.50 14.19 -6.14
N ALA A 107 7.31 14.73 -7.04
CA ALA A 107 8.67 14.27 -7.27
C ALA A 107 9.61 14.68 -6.13
N GLN A 108 10.46 13.77 -5.67
CA GLN A 108 11.52 14.04 -4.72
C GLN A 108 12.84 13.43 -5.21
N GLU A 109 13.95 14.10 -4.93
CA GLU A 109 15.27 13.63 -5.37
C GLU A 109 16.07 13.05 -4.20
N ARG A 110 16.74 11.93 -4.46
CA ARG A 110 17.74 11.33 -3.55
C ARG A 110 18.93 10.86 -4.37
N GLN A 111 20.12 11.38 -4.05
CA GLN A 111 21.39 10.99 -4.69
C GLN A 111 21.39 11.10 -6.23
N GLY A 112 20.73 12.12 -6.80
CA GLY A 112 20.63 12.29 -8.26
C GLY A 112 19.52 11.48 -8.94
N PHE A 113 18.77 10.67 -8.19
CA PHE A 113 17.63 9.91 -8.71
C PHE A 113 16.31 10.53 -8.27
N GLN A 114 15.36 10.62 -9.21
CA GLN A 114 14.02 11.12 -8.96
C GLN A 114 13.07 9.98 -8.56
N TYR A 115 12.20 10.28 -7.60
CA TYR A 115 11.20 9.37 -7.10
C TYR A 115 9.84 10.07 -7.03
N LEU A 116 8.79 9.38 -7.45
CA LEU A 116 7.41 9.81 -7.23
C LEU A 116 6.98 9.32 -5.84
N THR A 117 6.54 10.24 -5.00
CA THR A 117 6.09 9.94 -3.63
C THR A 117 4.69 10.43 -3.41
N PHE A 118 3.89 9.70 -2.65
CA PHE A 118 2.57 10.12 -2.17
C PHE A 118 2.17 9.30 -0.94
N ILE A 119 1.20 9.82 -0.20
CA ILE A 119 0.69 9.19 1.03
C ILE A 119 -0.68 8.58 0.75
N GLU A 120 -0.90 7.35 1.16
CA GLU A 120 -2.19 6.67 1.07
C GLU A 120 -2.45 5.79 2.28
N GLY A 121 -3.60 5.99 2.94
CA GLY A 121 -4.11 5.08 3.97
C GLY A 121 -3.10 4.72 5.07
N GLY A 122 -2.26 5.67 5.50
CA GLY A 122 -1.23 5.40 6.51
C GLY A 122 0.15 4.98 5.97
N PHE A 123 0.26 4.76 4.67
CA PHE A 123 1.46 4.30 3.97
C PHE A 123 2.04 5.40 3.10
N CYS A 124 3.35 5.62 3.20
CA CYS A 124 4.08 6.50 2.29
C CYS A 124 4.70 5.67 1.17
N HIS A 125 4.19 5.80 -0.04
CA HIS A 125 4.66 5.03 -1.20
C HIS A 125 5.75 5.79 -1.95
N ILE A 126 6.80 5.09 -2.37
CA ILE A 126 7.90 5.64 -3.17
C ILE A 126 8.08 4.79 -4.42
N PHE A 127 7.98 5.44 -5.58
CA PHE A 127 8.17 4.86 -6.90
C PHE A 127 9.38 5.48 -7.57
N ASP A 128 10.16 4.68 -8.30
CA ASP A 128 11.20 5.23 -9.17
C ASP A 128 10.59 5.90 -10.41
N ASN A 129 11.45 6.48 -11.24
CA ASN A 129 11.05 7.12 -12.48
C ASN A 129 10.56 6.14 -13.57
N THR A 130 10.67 4.83 -13.33
CA THR A 130 10.03 3.77 -14.12
C THR A 130 8.72 3.31 -13.50
N TYR A 131 8.14 4.08 -12.57
CA TYR A 131 6.88 3.75 -11.89
C TYR A 131 6.89 2.38 -11.20
N GLN A 132 8.07 1.87 -10.85
CA GLN A 132 8.21 0.67 -10.03
C GLN A 132 8.33 1.08 -8.57
N LYS A 133 7.51 0.45 -7.72
CA LYS A 133 7.54 0.68 -6.28
C LYS A 133 8.90 0.23 -5.72
N LYS A 134 9.63 1.14 -5.08
CA LYS A 134 10.90 0.83 -4.41
C LYS A 134 10.73 0.59 -2.92
N TRP A 135 9.97 1.46 -2.27
CA TRP A 135 9.77 1.40 -0.83
C TRP A 135 8.32 1.72 -0.48
N THR A 136 7.86 1.10 0.59
CA THR A 136 6.67 1.53 1.35
C THR A 136 7.15 1.80 2.76
N VAL A 137 6.96 3.03 3.21
CA VAL A 137 7.37 3.48 4.53
C VAL A 137 6.15 3.56 5.44
N THR A 138 6.30 3.07 6.67
CA THR A 138 5.25 3.02 7.69
C THR A 138 5.80 3.51 9.02
N VAL A 139 4.87 3.94 9.89
CA VAL A 139 5.18 4.28 11.27
C VAL A 139 5.62 3.04 12.05
N ASP A 140 6.60 3.21 12.94
CA ASP A 140 7.08 2.14 13.82
C ASP A 140 7.18 2.61 15.28
N GLY A 141 6.92 1.71 16.23
CA GLY A 141 7.08 1.98 17.66
C GLY A 141 6.06 2.93 18.31
N LEU A 142 4.93 3.26 17.66
CA LEU A 142 3.90 4.18 18.16
C LEU A 142 2.52 3.55 18.40
N GLY A 143 2.46 2.24 18.63
CA GLY A 143 1.25 1.58 19.13
C GLY A 143 0.10 1.47 18.13
N GLY A 144 0.37 0.93 16.94
CA GLY A 144 -0.64 0.69 15.90
C GLY A 144 -1.15 1.95 15.20
N THR A 145 -0.49 3.09 15.42
CA THR A 145 -0.73 4.33 14.68
C THR A 145 -0.05 4.27 13.32
N GLU A 146 -0.62 5.01 12.37
CA GLU A 146 -0.18 5.07 10.98
C GLU A 146 0.20 6.51 10.61
N ALA A 147 0.87 6.70 9.46
CA ALA A 147 1.24 8.04 9.02
C ALA A 147 -0.02 8.85 8.69
N ASP A 148 -0.02 10.14 9.04
CA ASP A 148 -1.09 11.02 8.60
C ASP A 148 -0.81 11.59 7.21
N ILE A 149 -1.70 12.46 6.73
CA ILE A 149 -1.69 12.97 5.35
C ILE A 149 -0.82 14.22 5.11
N HIS A 150 -0.24 14.78 6.17
CA HIS A 150 0.28 16.15 6.13
C HIS A 150 1.69 16.27 5.58
N GLU A 151 2.59 15.34 5.87
CA GLU A 151 3.97 15.46 5.41
C GLU A 151 4.64 14.10 5.17
N PHE A 152 5.27 14.00 3.99
CA PHE A 152 6.22 12.94 3.68
C PHE A 152 7.38 13.49 2.85
N GLN A 153 8.54 13.71 3.47
CA GLN A 153 9.65 14.43 2.84
C GLN A 153 10.99 13.69 2.95
N PHE A 154 11.74 13.61 1.85
CA PHE A 154 13.13 13.20 1.85
C PHE A 154 14.03 14.28 2.45
N THR A 155 14.99 13.83 3.26
CA THR A 155 16.01 14.69 3.84
C THR A 155 17.28 14.65 3.00
N THR A 156 18.12 15.66 3.17
CA THR A 156 19.47 15.71 2.58
C THR A 156 20.39 14.60 3.08
N THR A 157 20.08 13.99 4.23
CA THR A 157 20.85 12.88 4.83
C THR A 157 20.43 11.50 4.33
N GLY A 158 19.46 11.42 3.41
CA GLY A 158 19.02 10.16 2.81
C GLY A 158 18.00 9.36 3.63
N THR A 159 17.38 10.01 4.62
CA THR A 159 16.23 9.55 5.41
C THR A 159 14.94 10.19 4.86
N ALA A 160 13.79 9.79 5.39
CA ALA A 160 12.51 10.44 5.12
C ALA A 160 11.80 10.81 6.43
N ILE A 161 11.06 11.91 6.42
CA ILE A 161 10.23 12.38 7.52
C ILE A 161 8.79 12.08 7.19
N MET A 162 8.02 11.60 8.17
CA MET A 162 6.57 11.46 8.09
C MET A 162 5.89 12.06 9.33
N SER A 163 4.72 12.65 9.14
CA SER A 163 3.86 13.12 10.22
C SER A 163 2.94 12.00 10.74
N VAL A 164 2.66 12.02 12.04
CA VAL A 164 1.87 11.00 12.75
C VAL A 164 1.02 11.69 13.83
N TYR A 165 -0.21 11.20 14.02
CA TYR A 165 -0.99 11.50 15.22
C TYR A 165 -0.99 10.30 16.15
N GLN A 166 -0.78 10.56 17.44
CA GLN A 166 -0.92 9.53 18.46
C GLN A 166 -1.80 9.99 19.60
N ASP A 167 -2.86 9.23 19.85
CA ASP A 167 -3.73 9.47 21.00
C ASP A 167 -3.07 8.97 22.28
N VAL A 168 -2.91 9.88 23.24
CA VAL A 168 -2.28 9.63 24.54
C VAL A 168 -3.15 10.14 25.67
N ARG A 169 -3.03 9.50 26.83
CA ARG A 169 -3.64 10.00 28.07
C ARG A 169 -2.82 11.15 28.62
N PHE A 170 -3.46 12.30 28.81
CA PHE A 170 -2.79 13.54 29.20
C PHE A 170 -3.63 14.37 30.17
N ASN A 171 -2.97 15.23 30.93
CA ASN A 171 -3.62 16.16 31.84
C ASN A 171 -4.13 17.40 31.10
N LEU A 172 -5.45 17.46 30.87
CA LEU A 172 -6.11 18.55 30.13
C LEU A 172 -6.73 19.61 31.04
N THR A 173 -6.47 19.58 32.35
CA THR A 173 -7.04 20.54 33.32
C THR A 173 -6.70 22.00 32.98
N VAL A 174 -5.54 22.25 32.37
CA VAL A 174 -5.12 23.58 31.90
C VAL A 174 -6.08 24.15 30.85
N LEU A 175 -6.73 23.27 30.08
CA LEU A 175 -7.73 23.62 29.06
C LEU A 175 -9.17 23.55 29.59
N GLY A 176 -9.36 23.31 30.90
CA GLY A 176 -10.67 23.07 31.51
C GLY A 176 -11.21 21.64 31.32
N GLY A 177 -10.37 20.72 30.83
CA GLY A 177 -10.71 19.31 30.63
C GLY A 177 -10.42 18.40 31.83
N ALA A 178 -10.52 17.08 31.60
CA ALA A 178 -10.22 16.07 32.61
C ALA A 178 -8.71 15.94 32.87
N MET A 179 -8.34 15.53 34.09
CA MET A 179 -6.95 15.23 34.46
C MET A 179 -6.37 14.01 33.72
N ASP A 180 -7.22 13.12 33.23
CA ASP A 180 -6.85 11.94 32.45
C ASP A 180 -7.67 11.89 31.15
N GLY A 181 -7.56 12.97 30.38
CA GLY A 181 -8.24 13.13 29.09
C GLY A 181 -7.44 12.51 27.94
N TRP A 182 -8.10 12.31 26.80
CA TRP A 182 -7.43 11.93 25.56
C TRP A 182 -6.91 13.17 24.82
N LEU A 183 -5.64 13.17 24.49
CA LEU A 183 -4.98 14.18 23.68
C LEU A 183 -4.51 13.52 22.38
N SER A 184 -4.82 14.10 21.23
CA SER A 184 -4.22 13.68 19.96
C SER A 184 -2.92 14.46 19.80
N ASP A 185 -1.81 13.83 20.16
CA ASP A 185 -0.49 14.47 20.12
C ASP A 185 0.08 14.39 18.70
N SER A 186 0.59 15.51 18.21
CA SER A 186 1.26 15.58 16.92
C SER A 186 2.71 15.13 17.05
N VAL A 187 3.09 14.19 16.20
CA VAL A 187 4.39 13.53 16.19
C VAL A 187 4.95 13.57 14.78
N PHE A 188 6.28 13.61 14.66
CA PHE A 188 6.91 13.23 13.40
C PHE A 188 8.00 12.18 13.65
N GLN A 189 8.19 11.30 12.68
CA GLN A 189 9.26 10.32 12.67
C GLN A 189 10.19 10.56 11.49
N GLU A 190 11.49 10.47 11.76
CA GLU A 190 12.50 10.41 10.71
C GLU A 190 13.01 8.97 10.57
N VAL A 191 12.88 8.40 9.39
CA VAL A 191 13.16 6.98 9.11
C VAL A 191 14.19 6.80 8.02
N GLU A 192 14.99 5.75 8.16
CA GLU A 192 15.93 5.30 7.14
C GLU A 192 15.22 4.40 6.13
N LEU A 193 15.22 4.81 4.86
CA LEU A 193 14.42 4.16 3.80
C LEU A 193 14.78 2.68 3.56
N GLU A 194 16.06 2.31 3.67
CA GLU A 194 16.53 0.96 3.35
C GLU A 194 16.19 -0.07 4.44
N THR A 195 16.18 0.37 5.69
CA THR A 195 16.01 -0.51 6.86
C THR A 195 14.66 -0.32 7.54
N ASN A 196 13.91 0.71 7.13
CA ASN A 196 12.73 1.23 7.82
C ASN A 196 12.98 1.57 9.30
N ARG A 197 14.24 1.83 9.67
CA ARG A 197 14.64 2.10 11.04
C ARG A 197 14.33 3.55 11.41
N VAL A 198 13.61 3.74 12.51
CA VAL A 198 13.37 5.06 13.08
C VAL A 198 14.67 5.63 13.66
N THR A 199 15.07 6.78 13.16
CA THR A 199 16.26 7.52 13.57
C THR A 199 15.94 8.61 14.58
N ASN A 200 14.77 9.25 14.44
CA ASN A 200 14.33 10.30 15.35
C ASN A 200 12.80 10.28 15.52
N VAL A 201 12.32 10.64 16.71
CA VAL A 201 10.90 10.79 17.03
C VAL A 201 10.73 12.07 17.84
N TRP A 202 9.86 12.95 17.36
CA TRP A 202 9.56 14.21 18.03
C TRP A 202 8.08 14.28 18.41
N ARG A 203 7.76 14.85 19.57
CA ARG A 203 6.39 14.96 20.10
C ARG A 203 6.08 16.38 20.51
N ALA A 204 5.02 16.98 19.98
CA ALA A 204 4.68 18.36 20.30
C ALA A 204 4.50 18.61 21.80
N SER A 205 3.83 17.69 22.52
CA SER A 205 3.55 17.81 23.95
C SER A 205 4.77 17.92 24.86
N ASN A 206 5.95 17.49 24.41
CA ASN A 206 7.21 17.60 25.16
C ASN A 206 7.87 18.98 25.02
N HIS A 207 7.53 19.74 23.98
CA HIS A 207 8.26 20.95 23.59
C HIS A 207 7.39 22.22 23.59
N PHE A 208 6.07 22.06 23.51
CA PHE A 208 5.10 23.15 23.48
C PHE A 208 4.07 23.03 24.62
N ASN A 209 3.51 24.16 25.06
CA ASN A 209 2.52 24.16 26.13
C ASN A 209 1.10 24.10 25.55
N LEU A 210 0.25 23.23 26.09
CA LEU A 210 -1.15 23.12 25.66
C LEU A 210 -1.90 24.46 25.71
N ASN A 211 -1.58 25.34 26.68
CA ASN A 211 -2.22 26.66 26.79
C ASN A 211 -1.89 27.61 25.62
N ASP A 212 -0.90 27.27 24.80
CA ASP A 212 -0.55 28.06 23.62
C ASP A 212 -1.61 27.91 22.51
N THR A 213 -2.45 26.87 22.57
CA THR A 213 -3.50 26.61 21.56
C THR A 213 -4.50 27.75 21.46
N LEU A 214 -4.86 28.08 20.21
CA LEU A 214 -5.90 29.05 19.89
C LEU A 214 -7.26 28.37 19.65
N LEU A 215 -7.30 27.04 19.68
CA LEU A 215 -8.54 26.29 19.57
C LEU A 215 -9.21 26.15 20.95
N GLU A 216 -10.52 26.28 20.97
CA GLU A 216 -11.31 25.97 22.16
C GLU A 216 -11.32 24.46 22.40
N TYR A 217 -11.04 24.05 23.64
CA TYR A 217 -11.06 22.64 24.00
C TYR A 217 -12.46 22.06 23.91
N ASN A 218 -12.61 21.03 23.09
CA ASN A 218 -13.82 20.24 22.99
C ASN A 218 -13.43 18.74 22.90
N PRO A 219 -13.96 17.87 23.77
CA PRO A 219 -13.67 16.43 23.71
C PRO A 219 -14.23 15.75 22.45
N GLU A 220 -15.13 16.39 21.70
CA GLU A 220 -15.67 15.87 20.44
C GLU A 220 -14.83 16.27 19.22
N THR A 221 -13.94 17.27 19.35
CA THR A 221 -13.07 17.71 18.24
C THR A 221 -11.81 16.84 18.22
N THR A 222 -11.95 15.64 17.65
CA THR A 222 -10.85 14.69 17.47
C THR A 222 -10.35 14.67 16.02
N PHE A 223 -9.10 14.29 15.81
CA PHE A 223 -8.53 14.17 14.46
C PHE A 223 -8.86 12.80 13.85
N ARG A 224 -9.46 12.78 12.64
CA ARG A 224 -9.71 11.59 11.80
C ARG A 224 -10.27 10.35 12.53
N GLY A 225 -11.17 10.55 13.48
CA GLY A 225 -11.80 9.43 14.21
C GLY A 225 -10.98 8.88 15.37
N GLY A 226 -9.93 9.59 15.80
CA GLY A 226 -9.27 9.37 17.08
C GLY A 226 -10.18 9.72 18.27
N GLU A 227 -9.68 9.47 19.48
CA GLU A 227 -10.36 9.74 20.74
C GLU A 227 -9.90 11.04 21.41
N GLY A 228 -8.79 11.63 20.95
CA GLY A 228 -8.13 12.77 21.60
C GLY A 228 -8.37 14.14 20.97
N PHE A 229 -8.25 15.20 21.78
CA PHE A 229 -8.32 16.59 21.34
C PHE A 229 -7.09 16.97 20.49
N ASP A 230 -7.33 17.51 19.30
CA ASP A 230 -6.27 17.98 18.38
C ASP A 230 -5.85 19.41 18.72
N TRP A 231 -4.84 19.53 19.59
CA TRP A 231 -4.43 20.80 20.19
C TRP A 231 -3.33 21.53 19.42
N PHE A 232 -2.52 20.80 18.66
CA PHE A 232 -1.31 21.30 17.97
C PHE A 232 -1.48 21.29 16.45
N HIS A 233 -2.08 20.24 15.88
CA HIS A 233 -2.31 20.09 14.45
C HIS A 233 -1.06 20.40 13.58
N LEU A 234 -0.09 19.48 13.60
CA LEU A 234 1.13 19.58 12.78
C LEU A 234 0.79 19.41 11.29
N ASP A 235 1.00 20.46 10.49
CA ASP A 235 0.66 20.45 9.07
C ASP A 235 1.85 20.25 8.12
N SER A 236 3.07 20.56 8.57
CA SER A 236 4.27 20.44 7.75
C SER A 236 5.53 20.37 8.60
N VAL A 237 6.53 19.66 8.05
CA VAL A 237 7.85 19.49 8.63
C VAL A 237 8.89 19.60 7.52
N PHE A 238 9.87 20.49 7.68
CA PHE A 238 10.95 20.67 6.73
C PHE A 238 12.31 20.62 7.46
N LYS A 239 13.20 19.73 7.02
CA LYS A 239 14.55 19.63 7.60
C LYS A 239 15.54 20.51 6.85
N THR A 240 16.27 21.34 7.58
CA THR A 240 17.28 22.24 7.02
C THR A 240 18.59 21.50 6.71
N LYS A 241 19.51 22.16 6.01
CA LYS A 241 20.83 21.57 5.68
C LYS A 241 21.67 21.33 6.94
N ASP A 242 21.53 22.21 7.94
CA ASP A 242 22.18 22.11 9.24
C ASP A 242 21.50 21.10 10.19
N GLY A 243 20.40 20.47 9.75
CA GLY A 243 19.70 19.43 10.49
C GLY A 243 18.63 19.94 11.48
N HIS A 244 18.33 21.24 11.46
CA HIS A 244 17.19 21.80 12.20
C HIS A 244 15.86 21.40 11.55
N TYR A 245 14.75 21.45 12.29
CA TYR A 245 13.42 21.09 11.78
C TYR A 245 12.49 22.30 11.86
N LEU A 246 12.02 22.78 10.73
CA LEU A 246 10.95 23.76 10.66
C LEU A 246 9.61 23.04 10.75
N VAL A 247 8.80 23.38 11.74
CA VAL A 247 7.47 22.80 11.97
C VAL A 247 6.41 23.91 11.92
N SER A 248 5.27 23.60 11.31
CA SER A 248 4.10 24.47 11.30
C SER A 248 2.96 23.84 12.08
N SER A 249 2.35 24.65 12.94
CA SER A 249 1.19 24.28 13.73
C SER A 249 -0.01 25.15 13.34
N ARG A 250 -1.02 24.49 12.80
CA ARG A 250 -2.29 25.13 12.44
C ARG A 250 -3.07 25.58 13.68
N ALA A 251 -3.07 24.79 14.76
CA ALA A 251 -3.84 25.08 15.96
C ALA A 251 -3.23 26.18 16.83
N LEU A 252 -1.89 26.32 16.81
CA LEU A 252 -1.19 27.42 17.48
C LEU A 252 -1.12 28.69 16.62
N SER A 253 -1.42 28.60 15.33
CA SER A 253 -1.12 29.63 14.32
C SER A 253 0.33 30.11 14.41
N ALA A 254 1.26 29.15 14.51
CA ALA A 254 2.66 29.41 14.75
C ALA A 254 3.57 28.49 13.93
N ILE A 255 4.69 29.05 13.50
CA ILE A 255 5.78 28.35 12.82
C ILE A 255 6.99 28.40 13.75
N ALA A 256 7.67 27.27 13.93
CA ALA A 256 8.83 27.18 14.80
C ALA A 256 9.98 26.44 14.12
N LEU A 257 11.21 26.89 14.36
CA LEU A 257 12.41 26.14 14.00
C LEU A 257 12.95 25.43 15.24
N LEU A 258 13.03 24.11 15.18
CA LEU A 258 13.54 23.24 16.22
C LEU A 258 15.03 22.99 16.02
N ARG A 259 15.79 23.05 17.11
CA ARG A 259 17.23 22.74 17.11
C ARG A 259 17.49 21.27 16.85
N ALA A 260 18.61 20.94 16.22
CA ALA A 260 18.92 19.56 15.85
C ALA A 260 19.30 18.70 17.07
N GLU A 261 19.86 19.34 18.10
CA GLU A 261 20.48 18.68 19.24
C GLU A 261 19.46 18.18 20.26
N ASP A 262 18.42 18.97 20.52
CA ASP A 262 17.43 18.73 21.57
C ASP A 262 15.98 18.87 21.12
N LEU A 263 15.76 19.22 19.85
CA LEU A 263 14.45 19.43 19.23
C LEU A 263 13.57 20.47 19.95
N ASN A 264 14.18 21.34 20.76
CA ASN A 264 13.49 22.48 21.36
C ASN A 264 13.40 23.64 20.36
N PRO A 265 12.35 24.48 20.44
CA PRO A 265 12.23 25.66 19.59
C PRO A 265 13.41 26.61 19.78
N ARG A 266 14.14 26.88 18.69
CA ARG A 266 15.13 27.95 18.57
C ARG A 266 14.45 29.31 18.51
N TRP A 267 13.36 29.39 17.74
CA TRP A 267 12.51 30.56 17.62
C TRP A 267 11.08 30.14 17.29
N ILE A 268 10.12 31.04 17.57
CA ILE A 268 8.70 30.87 17.24
C ILE A 268 8.22 32.16 16.56
N LEU A 269 7.59 32.01 15.40
CA LEU A 269 6.95 33.06 14.63
C LEU A 269 5.43 32.87 14.70
N GLY A 270 4.69 33.94 15.01
CA GLY A 270 3.23 33.90 15.12
C GLY A 270 2.70 33.34 16.44
N GLY A 271 1.38 33.24 16.55
CA GLY A 271 0.66 32.75 17.73
C GLY A 271 0.92 33.54 19.01
N LYS A 272 0.58 32.95 20.17
CA LYS A 272 0.71 33.60 21.49
C LYS A 272 2.16 33.86 21.92
N ARG A 273 3.12 33.17 21.30
CA ARG A 273 4.55 33.16 21.69
C ARG A 273 5.48 33.70 20.62
N ASN A 274 4.96 34.55 19.73
CA ASN A 274 5.75 35.20 18.69
C ASN A 274 6.98 35.92 19.27
N GLN A 275 8.14 35.71 18.64
CA GLN A 275 9.42 36.28 19.05
C GLN A 275 9.96 37.31 18.06
N PHE A 276 9.36 37.43 16.88
CA PHE A 276 9.82 38.34 15.83
C PHE A 276 9.08 39.67 15.90
N LYS A 277 9.82 40.77 15.76
CA LYS A 277 9.23 42.09 15.55
C LYS A 277 8.83 42.23 14.08
N ASP A 278 7.55 42.48 13.85
CA ASP A 278 6.97 42.72 12.52
C ASP A 278 7.40 44.09 11.96
N LEU A 279 7.92 44.11 10.73
CA LEU A 279 8.33 45.31 9.98
C LEU A 279 7.36 45.65 8.82
N SER A 280 6.17 45.09 8.84
CA SER A 280 5.15 45.16 7.78
C SER A 280 3.78 45.46 8.38
N ASP A 281 3.74 46.32 9.40
CA ASP A 281 2.52 46.80 10.05
C ASP A 281 1.59 45.69 10.58
N GLY A 282 2.17 44.53 10.92
CA GLY A 282 1.43 43.36 11.43
C GLY A 282 1.08 42.33 10.35
N ASN A 283 1.22 42.67 9.06
CA ASN A 283 0.86 41.76 7.97
C ASN A 283 1.78 40.54 7.85
N ALA A 284 2.96 40.54 8.47
CA ALA A 284 3.87 39.40 8.47
C ALA A 284 3.59 38.39 9.60
N THR A 285 2.88 38.81 10.65
CA THR A 285 2.64 38.01 11.86
C THR A 285 1.17 37.75 12.16
N ASN A 286 0.24 38.38 11.44
CA ASN A 286 -1.22 38.21 11.56
C ASN A 286 -1.79 36.99 10.83
N PHE A 287 -0.96 36.00 10.48
CA PHE A 287 -1.43 34.78 9.83
C PHE A 287 -2.13 33.86 10.83
N ALA A 288 -3.06 33.03 10.34
CA ALA A 288 -3.75 32.05 11.16
C ALA A 288 -4.00 30.74 10.39
N HIS A 289 -3.93 29.63 11.13
CA HIS A 289 -4.21 28.29 10.61
C HIS A 289 -3.40 27.91 9.36
N GLN A 290 -2.17 28.42 9.27
CA GLN A 290 -1.33 28.30 8.08
C GLN A 290 -0.94 26.84 7.77
N TYR A 291 -0.62 26.58 6.49
CA TYR A 291 -0.16 25.29 5.98
C TYR A 291 1.16 25.41 5.21
N ASN A 292 1.92 24.31 5.19
CA ASN A 292 3.06 24.09 4.30
C ASN A 292 4.18 25.14 4.44
N ALA A 293 4.66 25.36 5.66
CA ALA A 293 5.78 26.24 5.92
C ALA A 293 7.10 25.65 5.40
N ARG A 294 7.76 26.37 4.49
CA ARG A 294 9.01 25.93 3.84
C ARG A 294 9.98 27.08 3.62
N PHE A 295 11.27 26.76 3.63
CA PHE A 295 12.28 27.73 3.20
C PHE A 295 12.32 27.81 1.67
N VAL A 296 12.34 29.03 1.14
CA VAL A 296 12.30 29.30 -0.29
C VAL A 296 13.69 29.10 -0.88
N GLN A 297 13.80 28.24 -1.91
CA GLN A 297 15.04 28.03 -2.69
C GLN A 297 16.28 27.70 -1.83
N GLY A 298 16.08 27.06 -0.67
CA GLY A 298 17.17 26.73 0.26
C GLY A 298 17.81 27.94 0.96
N ASN A 299 17.17 29.11 0.90
CA ASN A 299 17.53 30.28 1.69
C ASN A 299 16.75 30.28 3.01
N GLU A 300 17.43 29.98 4.11
CA GLU A 300 16.81 29.90 5.44
C GLU A 300 16.39 31.26 6.01
N SER A 301 16.73 32.38 5.34
CA SER A 301 16.18 33.71 5.66
C SER A 301 14.85 34.00 4.97
N ARG A 302 14.34 33.13 4.08
CA ARG A 302 13.06 33.33 3.38
C ARG A 302 12.11 32.17 3.60
N LEU A 303 10.94 32.48 4.13
CA LEU A 303 9.93 31.51 4.52
C LEU A 303 8.68 31.70 3.66
N SER A 304 8.17 30.63 3.04
CA SER A 304 6.87 30.61 2.38
C SER A 304 5.90 29.71 3.13
N PHE A 305 4.62 30.09 3.14
CA PHE A 305 3.52 29.29 3.66
C PHE A 305 2.20 29.79 3.09
N PHE A 306 1.17 28.94 3.18
CA PHE A 306 -0.19 29.31 2.84
C PHE A 306 -0.92 29.76 4.11
N ASP A 307 -1.43 30.98 4.12
CA ASP A 307 -2.15 31.59 5.26
C ASP A 307 -3.65 31.41 5.05
N ASN A 308 -4.25 30.47 5.79
CA ASN A 308 -5.66 30.11 5.62
C ASN A 308 -6.61 31.15 6.21
N GLN A 309 -6.21 31.84 7.30
CA GLN A 309 -6.95 32.84 8.07
C GLN A 309 -8.22 32.33 8.77
N VAL A 310 -9.02 31.48 8.11
CA VAL A 310 -10.32 31.01 8.56
C VAL A 310 -10.42 29.49 8.55
N ARG A 311 -11.43 28.96 9.23
CA ARG A 311 -11.74 27.52 9.32
C ARG A 311 -12.96 27.13 8.49
N GLU A 312 -13.22 27.90 7.44
CA GLU A 312 -14.35 27.74 6.53
C GLU A 312 -13.84 27.83 5.09
N THR A 313 -14.44 27.06 4.19
CA THR A 313 -14.12 27.09 2.76
C THR A 313 -15.25 27.81 2.02
N GLY A 314 -14.93 28.62 1.01
CA GLY A 314 -15.92 29.34 0.21
C GLY A 314 -15.43 30.70 -0.28
N ALA A 315 -16.38 31.54 -0.69
CA ALA A 315 -16.10 32.92 -1.07
C ALA A 315 -15.66 33.77 0.14
N CYS A 316 -14.68 34.64 -0.07
CA CYS A 316 -14.21 35.59 0.94
C CYS A 316 -14.92 36.94 0.79
N SER A 317 -15.62 37.38 1.83
CA SER A 317 -16.32 38.68 1.86
C SER A 317 -15.88 39.62 2.98
N GLN A 318 -15.08 39.16 3.96
CA GLN A 318 -14.79 39.88 5.21
C GLN A 318 -13.32 40.25 5.46
N GLY A 319 -12.49 40.38 4.42
CA GLY A 319 -11.11 40.89 4.55
C GLY A 319 -10.06 39.92 5.09
N ASN A 320 -10.47 38.78 5.67
CA ASN A 320 -9.59 37.70 6.14
C ASN A 320 -9.50 36.56 5.11
N CYS A 321 -9.21 36.89 3.86
CA CYS A 321 -9.13 35.89 2.79
C CYS A 321 -7.85 35.07 2.93
N SER A 322 -7.90 33.82 2.48
CA SER A 322 -6.68 33.01 2.40
C SER A 322 -5.71 33.64 1.41
N ARG A 323 -4.41 33.52 1.68
CA ARG A 323 -3.35 34.10 0.84
C ARG A 323 -2.08 33.27 0.86
N GLY A 324 -1.33 33.30 -0.22
CA GLY A 324 0.06 32.83 -0.22
C GLY A 324 0.97 33.89 0.38
N VAL A 325 1.88 33.52 1.28
CA VAL A 325 2.76 34.47 1.99
C VAL A 325 4.22 34.09 1.81
N VAL A 326 5.08 35.09 1.59
CA VAL A 326 6.54 34.96 1.60
C VAL A 326 7.13 36.03 2.50
N LEU A 327 7.86 35.59 3.53
CA LEU A 327 8.49 36.45 4.54
C LEU A 327 10.01 36.40 4.44
N GLU A 328 10.65 37.47 4.90
CA GLU A 328 12.07 37.57 5.18
C GLU A 328 12.31 37.61 6.69
N LEU A 329 13.22 36.77 7.17
CA LEU A 329 13.59 36.62 8.57
C LEU A 329 15.01 37.17 8.80
N ASP A 330 15.13 38.03 9.81
CA ASP A 330 16.41 38.46 10.35
C ASP A 330 16.62 37.83 11.73
N TYR A 331 17.64 36.97 11.85
CA TYR A 331 17.96 36.26 13.08
C TYR A 331 18.80 37.07 14.06
N GLU A 332 19.45 38.16 13.62
CA GLU A 332 20.26 39.02 14.49
C GLU A 332 19.37 40.02 15.21
N GLU A 333 18.51 40.71 14.45
CA GLU A 333 17.59 41.71 14.99
C GLU A 333 16.26 41.08 15.47
N MET A 334 16.04 39.79 15.19
CA MET A 334 14.77 39.09 15.43
C MET A 334 13.59 39.86 14.84
N THR A 335 13.72 40.22 13.56
CA THR A 335 12.67 40.93 12.81
C THR A 335 12.14 40.09 11.67
N VAL A 336 10.89 40.36 11.28
CA VAL A 336 10.24 39.69 10.14
C VAL A 336 9.59 40.71 9.24
N LYS A 337 9.72 40.51 7.93
CA LYS A 337 9.19 41.41 6.91
C LYS A 337 8.42 40.62 5.86
N LEU A 338 7.25 41.11 5.48
CA LEU A 338 6.49 40.59 4.35
C LEU A 338 7.18 41.01 3.04
N LEU A 339 7.53 40.04 2.21
CA LEU A 339 8.07 40.28 0.87
C LEU A 339 6.98 40.22 -0.19
N HIS A 340 6.17 39.16 -0.14
CA HIS A 340 5.12 38.90 -1.13
C HIS A 340 3.88 38.36 -0.45
N GLU A 341 2.72 38.82 -0.92
CA GLU A 341 1.42 38.22 -0.62
C GLU A 341 0.63 38.02 -1.91
N PHE A 342 -0.03 36.87 -2.03
CA PHE A 342 -0.77 36.48 -3.22
C PHE A 342 -2.20 36.15 -2.84
N TYR A 343 -3.15 36.80 -3.50
CA TYR A 343 -4.58 36.57 -3.32
C TYR A 343 -5.17 35.90 -4.56
N HIS A 344 -6.17 35.05 -4.35
CA HIS A 344 -6.91 34.43 -5.44
C HIS A 344 -7.78 35.50 -6.11
N PRO A 345 -7.88 35.54 -7.46
CA PRO A 345 -8.59 36.61 -8.17
C PRO A 345 -10.09 36.61 -7.90
N GLN A 346 -10.67 35.45 -7.57
CA GLN A 346 -12.07 35.31 -7.19
C GLN A 346 -12.34 35.60 -5.70
N GLY A 347 -11.30 35.87 -4.89
CA GLY A 347 -11.43 36.12 -3.44
C GLY A 347 -11.97 34.92 -2.68
N ILE A 348 -11.08 34.00 -2.27
CA ILE A 348 -11.51 32.73 -1.64
C ILE A 348 -10.94 32.56 -0.23
N SER A 349 -11.64 31.71 0.53
CA SER A 349 -11.27 31.22 1.84
C SER A 349 -11.14 29.70 1.77
N SER A 350 -10.08 29.16 2.36
CA SER A 350 -9.75 27.72 2.35
C SER A 350 -9.51 27.25 3.77
N ASP A 351 -10.37 26.37 4.31
CA ASP A 351 -10.25 25.87 5.69
C ASP A 351 -8.97 25.05 5.93
N SER A 352 -8.57 24.25 4.92
CA SER A 352 -7.51 23.27 5.06
C SER A 352 -6.64 23.15 3.81
N GLY A 353 -5.44 22.62 4.01
CA GLY A 353 -4.45 22.45 2.95
C GLY A 353 -3.94 23.78 2.41
N GLY A 354 -3.31 23.70 1.26
CA GLY A 354 -2.67 24.82 0.57
C GLY A 354 -1.15 24.67 0.56
N SER A 355 -0.54 25.24 -0.47
CA SER A 355 0.92 25.23 -0.64
C SER A 355 1.40 26.49 -1.32
N VAL A 356 2.60 26.94 -0.96
CA VAL A 356 3.32 28.02 -1.65
C VAL A 356 4.72 27.52 -1.97
N GLN A 357 4.99 27.32 -3.26
CA GLN A 357 6.27 26.84 -3.76
C GLN A 357 6.97 27.96 -4.53
N GLY A 358 8.17 28.34 -4.11
CA GLY A 358 9.07 29.15 -4.94
C GLY A 358 9.70 28.32 -6.06
N LEU A 359 9.69 28.86 -7.28
CA LEU A 359 10.17 28.22 -8.51
C LEU A 359 11.54 28.79 -8.93
N ASP A 360 12.22 28.13 -9.87
CA ASP A 360 13.61 28.46 -10.23
C ASP A 360 13.74 29.82 -10.94
N ASN A 361 12.74 30.22 -11.73
CA ASN A 361 12.68 31.54 -12.35
C ASN A 361 12.35 32.69 -11.36
N GLY A 362 12.06 32.36 -10.10
CA GLY A 362 11.66 33.30 -9.04
C GLY A 362 10.15 33.46 -8.88
N ASN A 363 9.32 32.85 -9.73
CA ASN A 363 7.87 32.83 -9.57
C ASN A 363 7.44 31.98 -8.35
N PHE A 364 6.17 32.10 -8.00
CA PHE A 364 5.55 31.35 -6.92
C PHE A 364 4.31 30.61 -7.43
N LEU A 365 4.28 29.29 -7.23
CA LEU A 365 3.08 28.47 -7.41
C LEU A 365 2.30 28.43 -6.09
N VAL A 366 1.00 28.71 -6.17
CA VAL A 366 0.09 28.64 -5.04
C VAL A 366 -0.99 27.60 -5.33
N GLY A 367 -1.05 26.55 -4.52
CA GLY A 367 -2.18 25.62 -4.46
C GLY A 367 -3.16 26.07 -3.38
N TRP A 368 -4.45 26.15 -3.71
CA TRP A 368 -5.46 26.77 -2.84
C TRP A 368 -6.18 25.80 -1.89
N GLY A 369 -5.57 24.64 -1.61
CA GLY A 369 -5.99 23.74 -0.54
C GLY A 369 -7.35 23.08 -0.78
N ALA A 370 -8.27 23.27 0.16
CA ALA A 370 -9.65 22.79 0.04
C ALA A 370 -10.35 23.29 -1.25
N ASN A 371 -9.92 24.43 -1.79
CA ASN A 371 -10.42 24.94 -3.06
C ASN A 371 -9.69 24.31 -4.27
N PRO A 372 -10.41 24.04 -5.37
CA PRO A 372 -9.88 23.38 -6.57
C PRO A 372 -8.96 24.27 -7.44
N GLY A 373 -8.38 25.34 -6.90
CA GLY A 373 -7.62 26.35 -7.64
C GLY A 373 -6.10 26.17 -7.57
N ILE A 374 -5.41 26.57 -8.63
CA ILE A 374 -3.95 26.64 -8.72
C ILE A 374 -3.59 27.92 -9.47
N THR A 375 -2.69 28.71 -8.89
CA THR A 375 -2.21 29.95 -9.52
C THR A 375 -0.70 30.02 -9.54
N GLU A 376 -0.11 30.62 -10.57
CA GLU A 376 1.30 30.97 -10.62
C GLU A 376 1.47 32.48 -10.73
N HIS A 377 2.32 33.06 -9.88
CA HIS A 377 2.54 34.49 -9.77
C HIS A 377 4.00 34.85 -9.95
N LEU A 378 4.26 35.98 -10.60
CA LEU A 378 5.57 36.60 -10.61
C LEU A 378 5.88 37.22 -9.23
N PRO A 379 7.16 37.52 -8.91
CA PRO A 379 7.53 38.24 -7.68
C PRO A 379 6.83 39.59 -7.47
N ASN A 380 6.37 40.23 -8.54
CA ASN A 380 5.66 41.50 -8.48
C ASN A 380 4.14 41.34 -8.25
N GLY A 381 3.65 40.10 -8.08
CA GLY A 381 2.23 39.78 -7.90
C GLY A 381 1.43 39.66 -9.19
N THR A 382 2.07 39.72 -10.37
CA THR A 382 1.36 39.52 -11.65
C THR A 382 1.01 38.04 -11.83
N MET A 383 -0.25 37.77 -12.17
CA MET A 383 -0.75 36.42 -12.46
C MET A 383 -0.22 35.92 -13.81
N ALA A 384 0.52 34.81 -13.81
CA ALA A 384 0.97 34.12 -15.02
C ALA A 384 0.03 32.95 -15.39
N MET A 385 -0.54 32.30 -14.39
CA MET A 385 -1.47 31.18 -14.56
C MET A 385 -2.55 31.21 -13.48
N ASP A 386 -3.80 30.99 -13.88
CA ASP A 386 -4.95 30.78 -13.00
C ASP A 386 -5.82 29.68 -13.61
N ILE A 387 -5.80 28.51 -12.96
CA ILE A 387 -6.51 27.31 -13.38
C ILE A 387 -7.29 26.71 -12.22
N GLN A 388 -8.43 26.10 -12.52
CA GLN A 388 -9.21 25.35 -11.56
C GLN A 388 -9.62 23.99 -12.13
N ARG A 389 -9.63 22.96 -11.29
CA ARG A 389 -10.03 21.59 -11.65
C ARG A 389 -11.43 21.22 -11.16
N GLY A 390 -12.17 22.21 -10.66
CA GLY A 390 -13.42 21.99 -9.97
C GLY A 390 -14.21 23.24 -9.67
N VAL A 391 -15.50 23.05 -9.38
CA VAL A 391 -16.41 24.12 -8.97
C VAL A 391 -15.90 24.75 -7.68
N MET A 392 -15.76 26.07 -7.68
CA MET A 392 -15.50 26.82 -6.45
C MET A 392 -16.75 26.85 -5.56
N PRO A 393 -16.67 26.46 -4.28
CA PRO A 393 -17.80 26.53 -3.36
C PRO A 393 -18.28 27.97 -3.19
N HIS A 394 -19.59 28.18 -3.35
CA HIS A 394 -20.21 29.51 -3.25
C HIS A 394 -20.57 29.86 -1.80
N ASP A 395 -21.09 28.89 -1.04
CA ASP A 395 -21.53 29.06 0.34
C ASP A 395 -20.78 28.14 1.31
N HIS A 396 -20.64 28.57 2.57
CA HIS A 396 -19.96 27.81 3.63
C HIS A 396 -20.69 26.51 4.04
N GLU A 397 -21.94 26.33 3.63
CA GLU A 397 -22.75 25.13 3.90
C GLU A 397 -22.61 24.04 2.83
N ASP A 398 -22.07 24.38 1.66
CA ASP A 398 -21.79 23.40 0.61
C ASP A 398 -20.59 22.55 1.05
N GLN A 399 -20.86 21.32 1.50
CA GLN A 399 -19.79 20.35 1.74
C GLN A 399 -19.10 20.09 0.41
N VAL A 400 -17.92 20.67 0.21
CA VAL A 400 -17.07 20.40 -0.93
C VAL A 400 -16.81 18.90 -0.95
N ASP A 401 -17.34 18.22 -1.96
CA ASP A 401 -16.99 16.82 -2.17
C ASP A 401 -15.46 16.77 -2.38
N MET A 402 -14.76 16.04 -1.51
CA MET A 402 -13.31 16.16 -1.41
C MET A 402 -12.58 15.71 -2.68
N ASP A 403 -13.30 15.04 -3.59
CA ASP A 403 -12.93 14.75 -4.98
C ASP A 403 -12.37 15.98 -5.73
N MET A 404 -12.80 17.19 -5.34
CA MET A 404 -12.47 18.44 -6.03
C MET A 404 -11.22 19.17 -5.48
N SER A 405 -10.84 18.92 -4.23
CA SER A 405 -9.82 19.73 -3.54
C SER A 405 -8.40 19.60 -4.14
N VAL A 406 -7.60 20.66 -4.03
CA VAL A 406 -6.16 20.66 -4.32
C VAL A 406 -5.40 20.77 -3.01
N TYR A 407 -5.34 19.66 -2.26
CA TYR A 407 -4.69 19.63 -0.93
C TYR A 407 -3.32 20.32 -0.96
N ARG A 408 -2.49 19.96 -1.95
CA ARG A 408 -1.27 20.67 -2.35
C ARG A 408 -1.08 20.55 -3.86
N ALA A 409 -0.38 21.52 -4.44
CA ALA A 409 0.10 21.47 -5.81
C ALA A 409 1.61 21.72 -5.84
N TRP A 410 2.29 21.02 -6.75
CA TRP A 410 3.72 21.18 -6.97
C TRP A 410 4.03 21.29 -8.45
N LYS A 411 5.02 22.11 -8.81
CA LYS A 411 5.53 22.21 -10.18
C LYS A 411 7.01 21.84 -10.19
N MET A 412 7.35 20.79 -10.92
CA MET A 412 8.66 20.11 -10.86
C MET A 412 9.02 19.39 -12.17
N GLU A 413 10.30 19.03 -12.31
CA GLU A 413 10.81 18.21 -13.40
C GLU A 413 10.60 16.70 -13.15
N TRP A 414 10.36 15.94 -14.22
CA TRP A 414 10.13 14.50 -14.15
C TRP A 414 10.57 13.78 -15.43
N ASP A 415 11.40 12.74 -15.30
CA ASP A 415 11.77 11.82 -16.41
C ASP A 415 11.06 10.46 -16.23
N GLY A 416 9.77 10.43 -16.55
CA GLY A 416 8.95 9.22 -16.49
C GLY A 416 9.18 8.28 -17.67
N ARG A 417 9.44 6.99 -17.38
CA ARG A 417 9.67 5.91 -18.36
C ARG A 417 8.92 4.63 -17.94
N PRO A 418 7.64 4.51 -18.29
CA PRO A 418 6.81 3.39 -17.84
C PRO A 418 7.33 2.03 -18.36
N PRO A 419 7.16 0.95 -17.58
CA PRO A 419 7.57 -0.40 -17.97
C PRO A 419 6.52 -1.06 -18.88
N TRP A 420 5.31 -0.49 -18.96
CA TRP A 420 4.27 -0.87 -19.92
C TRP A 420 4.41 -0.07 -21.21
N GLY A 421 3.98 -0.67 -22.33
CA GLY A 421 4.00 -0.04 -23.64
C GLY A 421 2.87 0.96 -23.87
N PRO A 422 2.91 1.69 -25.00
CA PRO A 422 1.86 2.61 -25.39
C PRO A 422 0.56 1.90 -25.78
N SER A 423 -0.57 2.60 -25.63
CA SER A 423 -1.92 2.12 -25.95
C SER A 423 -2.41 2.64 -27.30
N ILE A 424 -3.28 1.85 -27.94
CA ILE A 424 -3.89 2.16 -29.24
C ILE A 424 -5.38 1.82 -29.23
N ALA A 425 -6.21 2.66 -29.84
CA ALA A 425 -7.61 2.38 -30.16
C ALA A 425 -7.93 2.84 -31.58
N SER A 426 -8.95 2.23 -32.20
CA SER A 426 -9.45 2.57 -33.53
C SER A 426 -10.95 2.78 -33.48
N VAL A 427 -11.43 3.86 -34.09
CA VAL A 427 -12.85 4.11 -34.30
C VAL A 427 -13.08 4.24 -35.81
N SER A 428 -13.87 3.32 -36.36
CA SER A 428 -14.19 3.28 -37.78
C SER A 428 -15.70 3.46 -38.02
N PRO A 429 -16.13 4.51 -38.75
CA PRO A 429 -17.51 4.65 -39.19
C PRO A 429 -17.89 3.53 -40.18
N GLY A 430 -18.70 2.56 -39.73
CA GLY A 430 -19.22 1.49 -40.59
C GLY A 430 -18.32 0.25 -40.71
N ASN A 431 -17.37 0.06 -39.79
CA ASN A 431 -16.46 -1.09 -39.73
C ASN A 431 -15.67 -1.30 -41.03
N VAL A 432 -15.18 -0.21 -41.62
CA VAL A 432 -14.36 -0.20 -42.84
C VAL A 432 -13.00 0.43 -42.56
N THR A 433 -11.96 0.01 -43.28
CA THR A 433 -10.61 0.55 -43.06
C THR A 433 -10.41 1.96 -43.63
N THR A 434 -11.40 2.49 -44.36
CA THR A 434 -11.42 3.86 -44.91
C THR A 434 -11.96 4.84 -43.88
N ASP A 435 -11.31 6.00 -43.75
CA ASP A 435 -11.74 7.10 -42.86
C ASP A 435 -11.82 6.66 -41.39
N ALA A 436 -10.98 5.70 -41.00
CA ALA A 436 -10.83 5.28 -39.61
C ALA A 436 -9.95 6.27 -38.84
N THR A 437 -10.26 6.47 -37.57
CA THR A 437 -9.49 7.31 -36.66
C THR A 437 -8.74 6.44 -35.66
N ILE A 438 -7.42 6.64 -35.57
CA ILE A 438 -6.57 5.97 -34.60
C ILE A 438 -6.28 6.92 -33.44
N TYR A 439 -6.45 6.42 -32.22
CA TYR A 439 -6.15 7.12 -30.97
C TYR A 439 -4.96 6.47 -30.27
N LEU A 440 -4.01 7.27 -29.81
CA LEU A 440 -2.75 6.83 -29.22
C LEU A 440 -2.45 7.57 -27.92
N SER A 441 -2.06 6.83 -26.89
CA SER A 441 -1.62 7.41 -25.61
C SER A 441 -0.52 6.58 -24.96
N TRP A 442 0.26 7.17 -24.06
CA TRP A 442 1.23 6.45 -23.25
C TRP A 442 1.27 6.99 -21.83
N ASN A 443 0.53 6.34 -20.92
CA ASN A 443 0.46 6.73 -19.51
C ASN A 443 1.84 6.67 -18.84
N GLY A 444 2.38 7.82 -18.43
CA GLY A 444 3.65 7.94 -17.72
C GLY A 444 4.87 8.28 -18.57
N ASP A 445 4.82 8.14 -19.90
CA ASP A 445 6.00 8.47 -20.72
C ASP A 445 6.12 9.98 -20.97
N THR A 446 7.31 10.50 -20.70
CA THR A 446 7.65 11.93 -20.81
C THR A 446 8.51 12.27 -22.03
N LYS A 447 8.91 11.27 -22.84
CA LYS A 447 9.86 11.43 -23.95
C LYS A 447 9.22 11.34 -25.34
N VAL A 448 8.01 10.77 -25.46
CA VAL A 448 7.28 10.73 -26.75
C VAL A 448 7.10 12.13 -27.31
N ALA A 449 7.61 12.35 -28.52
CA ALA A 449 7.44 13.58 -29.27
C ALA A 449 6.55 13.40 -30.50
N ARG A 450 6.57 12.21 -31.11
CA ARG A 450 5.81 11.92 -32.34
C ARG A 450 5.35 10.46 -32.39
N TRP A 451 4.31 10.23 -33.16
CA TRP A 451 3.74 8.92 -33.44
C TRP A 451 3.80 8.61 -34.92
N GLU A 452 4.13 7.36 -35.26
CA GLU A 452 4.04 6.83 -36.61
C GLU A 452 3.20 5.56 -36.61
N VAL A 453 2.18 5.52 -37.47
CA VAL A 453 1.27 4.38 -37.61
C VAL A 453 1.67 3.58 -38.84
N TYR A 454 1.94 2.30 -38.62
CA TYR A 454 2.29 1.31 -39.62
C TYR A 454 1.10 0.38 -39.85
N ALA A 455 0.89 -0.06 -41.09
CA ALA A 455 -0.17 -1.01 -41.41
C ALA A 455 0.32 -2.21 -42.24
N GLY A 456 -0.35 -3.34 -42.05
CA GLY A 456 -0.07 -4.59 -42.74
C GLY A 456 -1.31 -5.47 -42.85
N GLU A 457 -1.32 -6.39 -43.82
CA GLU A 457 -2.38 -7.40 -43.94
C GLU A 457 -2.22 -8.54 -42.92
N ASP A 458 -0.98 -8.76 -42.47
CA ASP A 458 -0.64 -9.77 -41.48
C ASP A 458 -0.39 -9.13 -40.11
N GLU A 459 -1.12 -9.57 -39.09
CA GLU A 459 -1.02 -9.14 -37.70
C GLU A 459 0.43 -9.13 -37.16
N LYS A 460 1.25 -10.11 -37.58
CA LYS A 460 2.62 -10.34 -37.07
C LYS A 460 3.70 -9.53 -37.78
N ASN A 461 3.44 -9.02 -38.98
CA ASN A 461 4.45 -8.36 -39.82
C ASN A 461 4.21 -6.85 -40.00
N VAL A 462 3.32 -6.26 -39.20
CA VAL A 462 2.97 -4.83 -39.28
C VAL A 462 4.17 -3.90 -39.06
N THR A 463 5.24 -4.34 -38.39
CA THR A 463 6.46 -3.56 -38.15
C THR A 463 7.48 -3.59 -39.30
N THR A 464 7.39 -4.55 -40.22
CA THR A 464 8.34 -4.75 -41.34
C THR A 464 7.85 -4.15 -42.65
N SER A 465 6.57 -3.77 -42.75
CA SER A 465 6.04 -3.04 -43.89
C SER A 465 6.48 -1.57 -43.81
N ARG A 466 7.30 -1.12 -44.77
CA ARG A 466 7.73 0.29 -44.93
C ARG A 466 6.58 1.30 -45.17
N LYS A 467 5.32 0.93 -44.96
CA LYS A 467 4.16 1.76 -45.26
C LYS A 467 3.64 2.40 -43.97
N VAL A 468 4.25 3.54 -43.63
CA VAL A 468 3.64 4.49 -42.69
C VAL A 468 2.35 4.98 -43.33
N ILE A 469 1.23 4.78 -42.65
CA ILE A 469 -0.10 5.19 -43.12
C ILE A 469 -0.57 6.50 -42.48
N GLY A 470 0.05 6.91 -41.38
CA GLY A 470 -0.21 8.18 -40.72
C GLY A 470 0.92 8.52 -39.77
N ASN A 471 1.16 9.81 -39.56
CA ASN A 471 2.04 10.30 -38.51
C ASN A 471 1.44 11.56 -37.89
N SER A 472 1.80 11.83 -36.65
CA SER A 472 1.41 13.06 -35.97
C SER A 472 2.40 13.37 -34.86
N THR A 473 2.59 14.66 -34.57
CA THR A 473 3.26 15.09 -33.34
C THR A 473 2.37 14.77 -32.16
N ARG A 474 2.95 14.44 -31.00
CA ARG A 474 2.15 14.25 -29.78
C ARG A 474 1.40 15.55 -29.46
N THR A 475 0.08 15.45 -29.33
CA THR A 475 -0.81 16.53 -28.90
C THR A 475 -1.61 16.06 -27.70
N GLY A 476 -1.44 16.71 -26.55
CA GLY A 476 -2.13 16.31 -25.32
C GLY A 476 -1.68 14.95 -24.74
N PHE A 477 -2.58 14.30 -24.02
CA PHE A 477 -2.42 12.92 -23.55
C PHE A 477 -2.74 11.92 -24.65
N GLU A 478 -3.89 12.09 -25.32
CA GLU A 478 -4.34 11.25 -26.42
C GLU A 478 -4.18 12.00 -27.75
N THR A 479 -3.44 11.38 -28.68
CA THR A 479 -3.22 11.90 -30.03
C THR A 479 -4.16 11.21 -31.01
N GLU A 480 -4.89 12.01 -31.78
CA GLU A 480 -5.78 11.55 -32.85
C GLU A 480 -5.04 11.55 -34.19
N ILE A 481 -5.20 10.49 -34.97
CA ILE A 481 -4.68 10.38 -36.34
C ILE A 481 -5.79 9.87 -37.25
N LEU A 482 -6.29 10.74 -38.13
CA LEU A 482 -7.28 10.40 -39.14
C LEU A 482 -6.63 9.75 -40.36
N LEU A 483 -7.15 8.61 -40.80
CA LEU A 483 -6.70 7.88 -41.98
C LEU A 483 -7.61 8.18 -43.18
N GLU A 484 -7.35 9.29 -43.87
CA GLU A 484 -8.21 9.76 -44.96
C GLU A 484 -8.02 8.99 -46.29
N GLY A 485 -9.14 8.69 -46.96
CA GLY A 485 -9.21 8.65 -48.42
C GLY A 485 -8.69 7.40 -49.14
N PHE A 486 -8.24 6.36 -48.44
CA PHE A 486 -7.84 5.08 -49.05
C PHE A 486 -8.18 3.88 -48.17
N SER A 487 -8.43 2.72 -48.78
CA SER A 487 -8.54 1.46 -48.03
C SER A 487 -7.17 1.08 -47.48
N HIS A 488 -7.06 1.06 -46.16
CA HIS A 488 -5.86 0.65 -45.46
C HIS A 488 -5.83 -0.87 -45.25
N PRO A 489 -4.64 -1.48 -45.13
CA PRO A 489 -4.49 -2.87 -44.71
C PRO A 489 -5.24 -3.15 -43.41
N LYS A 490 -5.65 -4.39 -43.19
CA LYS A 490 -6.53 -4.76 -42.08
C LYS A 490 -5.99 -4.38 -40.69
N PHE A 491 -4.69 -4.51 -40.47
CA PHE A 491 -4.08 -4.32 -39.16
C PHE A 491 -3.16 -3.09 -39.12
N ALA A 492 -3.19 -2.36 -38.00
CA ALA A 492 -2.31 -1.24 -37.72
C ALA A 492 -1.52 -1.42 -36.41
N ARG A 493 -0.38 -0.76 -36.31
CA ARG A 493 0.45 -0.69 -35.10
C ARG A 493 1.17 0.65 -35.08
N ALA A 494 1.29 1.29 -33.91
CA ALA A 494 1.97 2.56 -33.79
C ALA A 494 3.33 2.44 -33.09
N ALA A 495 4.28 3.26 -33.55
CA ALA A 495 5.56 3.49 -32.90
C ALA A 495 5.56 4.86 -32.22
N ALA A 496 5.91 4.86 -30.94
CA ALA A 496 6.23 6.07 -30.19
C ALA A 496 7.69 6.43 -30.43
N LEU A 497 7.93 7.67 -30.82
CA LEU A 497 9.25 8.16 -31.21
C LEU A 497 9.62 9.38 -30.37
N ASP A 498 10.91 9.49 -30.06
CA ASP A 498 11.45 10.66 -29.37
C ASP A 498 11.70 11.84 -30.33
N LYS A 499 12.34 12.88 -29.79
CA LYS A 499 12.66 14.14 -30.48
C LYS A 499 13.68 13.94 -31.61
N ASP A 500 14.57 12.97 -31.46
CA ASP A 500 15.64 12.64 -32.39
C ASP A 500 15.18 11.63 -33.45
N GLY A 501 14.03 11.00 -33.21
CA GLY A 501 13.37 10.07 -34.09
C GLY A 501 13.66 8.60 -33.80
N GLU A 502 14.21 8.30 -32.63
CA GLU A 502 14.43 6.93 -32.16
C GLU A 502 13.13 6.32 -31.62
N VAL A 503 12.93 5.02 -31.86
CA VAL A 503 11.72 4.31 -31.42
C VAL A 503 11.85 3.98 -29.93
N LEU A 504 10.97 4.57 -29.13
CA LEU A 504 10.90 4.34 -27.68
C LEU A 504 10.09 3.09 -27.34
N GLY A 505 9.01 2.84 -28.09
CA GLY A 505 8.09 1.74 -27.84
C GLY A 505 7.10 1.54 -28.97
N LEU A 506 6.46 0.37 -28.97
CA LEU A 506 5.49 -0.02 -29.98
C LEU A 506 4.19 -0.43 -29.28
N THR A 507 3.04 -0.06 -29.84
CA THR A 507 1.73 -0.49 -29.33
C THR A 507 1.50 -1.96 -29.60
N ALA A 508 0.41 -2.52 -29.10
CA ALA A 508 -0.16 -3.75 -29.66
C ALA A 508 -0.64 -3.53 -31.11
N THR A 509 -0.90 -4.61 -31.84
CA THR A 509 -1.50 -4.55 -33.17
C THR A 509 -3.02 -4.37 -33.01
N ILE A 510 -3.67 -3.58 -33.85
CA ILE A 510 -5.13 -3.37 -33.84
C ILE A 510 -5.72 -3.71 -35.19
N ASP A 511 -6.87 -4.37 -35.21
CA ASP A 511 -7.72 -4.45 -36.40
C ASP A 511 -8.41 -3.09 -36.58
N ILE A 512 -8.13 -2.41 -37.69
CA ILE A 512 -8.59 -1.03 -37.92
C ILE A 512 -10.13 -0.98 -37.99
N ALA A 513 -10.76 -2.01 -38.56
CA ALA A 513 -12.19 -2.03 -38.82
C ALA A 513 -13.01 -2.44 -37.60
N SER A 514 -12.55 -3.44 -36.83
CA SER A 514 -13.26 -3.90 -35.63
C SER A 514 -12.82 -3.19 -34.35
N GLY A 515 -11.63 -2.61 -34.32
CA GLY A 515 -11.00 -2.07 -33.10
C GLY A 515 -10.43 -3.15 -32.17
N GLU A 516 -10.44 -4.43 -32.56
CA GLU A 516 -9.90 -5.52 -31.74
C GLU A 516 -8.37 -5.45 -31.66
N ILE A 517 -7.84 -5.56 -30.44
CA ILE A 517 -6.40 -5.47 -30.16
C ILE A 517 -5.82 -6.89 -30.11
N HIS A 518 -4.76 -7.11 -30.88
CA HIS A 518 -4.02 -8.37 -30.98
C HIS A 518 -2.54 -8.18 -30.60
N GLY A 519 -1.96 -9.20 -29.97
CA GLY A 519 -0.51 -9.24 -29.71
C GLY A 519 -0.03 -8.54 -28.44
N ASN A 520 -0.91 -8.24 -27.47
CA ASN A 520 -0.46 -7.85 -26.14
C ASN A 520 -0.14 -9.09 -25.29
N SER A 521 1.12 -9.53 -25.31
CA SER A 521 1.68 -10.33 -24.22
C SER A 521 2.00 -9.42 -23.03
N SER A 522 0.96 -8.81 -22.46
CA SER A 522 0.95 -8.27 -21.11
C SER A 522 -0.34 -8.79 -20.46
N ASN A 523 -0.13 -9.53 -19.37
CA ASN A 523 -0.92 -10.67 -18.95
C ASN A 523 -2.20 -10.31 -18.17
N GLU A 524 -3.00 -9.33 -18.62
CA GLU A 524 -4.21 -8.91 -17.89
C GLU A 524 -5.53 -9.02 -18.67
N SER A 525 -5.52 -8.97 -20.00
CA SER A 525 -6.79 -8.97 -20.78
C SER A 525 -7.27 -10.35 -21.22
N GLN A 526 -6.40 -11.36 -21.27
CA GLN A 526 -6.78 -12.73 -21.69
C GLN A 526 -7.42 -13.59 -20.59
N LYS A 527 -7.55 -13.09 -19.36
CA LYS A 527 -8.29 -13.80 -18.29
C LYS A 527 -9.81 -13.62 -18.32
N GLN A 528 -10.34 -12.72 -19.15
CA GLN A 528 -11.79 -12.42 -19.17
C GLN A 528 -12.55 -12.91 -20.40
N GLU A 529 -11.88 -13.22 -21.52
CA GLU A 529 -12.58 -13.65 -22.74
C GLU A 529 -12.49 -15.15 -23.04
N GLU A 530 -11.51 -15.89 -22.50
CA GLU A 530 -11.50 -17.36 -22.58
C GLU A 530 -12.49 -18.02 -21.59
N SER A 531 -13.04 -17.28 -20.63
CA SER A 531 -14.07 -17.78 -19.70
C SER A 531 -15.47 -17.84 -20.28
N ALA A 532 -15.76 -17.15 -21.40
CA ALA A 532 -17.12 -17.00 -21.91
C ALA A 532 -17.51 -17.99 -23.05
N LYS A 533 -16.56 -18.76 -23.60
CA LYS A 533 -16.82 -19.66 -24.75
C LYS A 533 -16.63 -21.16 -24.49
N ASN A 534 -16.29 -21.57 -23.26
CA ASN A 534 -16.13 -22.98 -22.87
C ASN A 534 -17.24 -23.51 -21.93
N GLU A 535 -18.38 -22.83 -21.81
CA GLU A 535 -19.47 -23.22 -20.90
C GLU A 535 -20.46 -24.29 -21.42
N GLU A 536 -20.14 -25.03 -22.50
CA GLU A 536 -20.97 -26.17 -22.93
C GLU A 536 -20.19 -27.48 -23.14
N VAL A 537 -19.42 -27.93 -22.14
CA VAL A 537 -19.15 -29.37 -21.98
C VAL A 537 -19.12 -29.73 -20.49
N LYS A 538 -20.10 -30.54 -20.06
CA LYS A 538 -20.16 -31.16 -18.74
C LYS A 538 -18.86 -31.89 -18.38
N LYS A 539 -18.17 -31.41 -17.34
CA LYS A 539 -17.31 -32.22 -16.47
C LYS A 539 -17.50 -31.78 -15.02
N GLU A 540 -17.64 -32.77 -14.15
CA GLU A 540 -17.78 -32.64 -12.71
C GLU A 540 -16.65 -31.79 -12.12
N GLU A 541 -17.01 -30.74 -11.40
CA GLU A 541 -16.07 -29.92 -10.63
C GLU A 541 -15.56 -30.70 -9.41
N PRO A 542 -14.24 -30.73 -9.14
CA PRO A 542 -13.74 -31.02 -7.80
C PRO A 542 -14.03 -29.82 -6.88
N ALA A 543 -14.29 -30.09 -5.61
CA ALA A 543 -14.58 -29.11 -4.56
C ALA A 543 -13.48 -28.03 -4.42
N PRO A 544 -13.82 -26.83 -3.90
CA PRO A 544 -12.89 -25.71 -3.80
C PRO A 544 -11.68 -26.07 -2.92
N GLU A 545 -10.47 -25.93 -3.46
CA GLU A 545 -9.23 -26.03 -2.69
C GLU A 545 -9.26 -25.00 -1.56
N LYS A 546 -9.32 -25.47 -0.32
CA LYS A 546 -9.00 -24.64 0.85
C LYS A 546 -7.53 -24.27 0.75
N GLU A 547 -7.22 -22.98 0.69
CA GLU A 547 -5.85 -22.51 0.85
C GLU A 547 -5.29 -23.05 2.17
N LEU A 548 -4.33 -23.96 2.05
CA LEU A 548 -3.59 -24.50 3.17
C LEU A 548 -2.81 -23.37 3.82
N GLY A 549 -3.07 -23.14 5.12
CA GLY A 549 -2.37 -22.12 5.89
C GLY A 549 -0.84 -22.30 5.85
N PRO A 550 -0.06 -21.25 6.13
CA PRO A 550 1.39 -21.24 5.96
C PRO A 550 2.12 -22.36 6.74
N MET A 551 1.52 -22.88 7.81
CA MET A 551 2.03 -24.04 8.55
C MET A 551 1.76 -25.37 7.83
N ALA A 552 0.61 -25.53 7.17
CA ALA A 552 0.32 -26.74 6.40
C ALA A 552 1.16 -26.80 5.12
N ARG A 553 1.43 -25.65 4.50
CA ARG A 553 2.46 -25.51 3.44
C ARG A 553 3.85 -25.87 3.95
N ARG A 554 4.26 -25.39 5.12
CA ARG A 554 5.56 -25.75 5.73
C ARG A 554 5.66 -27.21 6.15
N LEU A 555 4.55 -27.83 6.57
CA LEU A 555 4.52 -29.25 6.89
C LEU A 555 4.56 -30.09 5.62
N GLU A 556 3.85 -29.67 4.57
CA GLU A 556 3.91 -30.27 3.23
C GLU A 556 5.33 -30.18 2.67
N GLU A 557 5.96 -29.00 2.70
CA GLU A 557 7.36 -28.77 2.32
C GLU A 557 8.34 -29.62 3.14
N ALA A 558 8.17 -29.70 4.46
CA ALA A 558 9.04 -30.52 5.31
C ALA A 558 8.83 -32.03 5.09
N THR A 559 7.61 -32.47 4.78
CA THR A 559 7.34 -33.88 4.44
C THR A 559 7.80 -34.24 3.03
N GLU A 560 7.67 -33.32 2.07
CA GLU A 560 8.25 -33.45 0.72
C GLU A 560 9.77 -33.53 0.82
N GLU A 561 10.41 -32.64 1.60
CA GLU A 561 11.86 -32.64 1.82
C GLU A 561 12.32 -33.95 2.50
N ALA A 562 11.59 -34.45 3.49
CA ALA A 562 11.88 -35.74 4.14
C ALA A 562 11.64 -36.96 3.23
N LEU A 563 10.72 -36.88 2.27
CA LEU A 563 10.45 -37.93 1.28
C LEU A 563 11.50 -37.98 0.15
N PHE A 564 12.05 -36.83 -0.24
CA PHE A 564 13.10 -36.73 -1.27
C PHE A 564 14.52 -36.96 -0.72
N THR A 565 14.75 -36.69 0.56
CA THR A 565 16.07 -36.90 1.22
C THR A 565 16.15 -38.18 2.06
N GLY A 566 15.01 -38.74 2.48
CA GLY A 566 14.94 -39.91 3.36
C GLY A 566 14.87 -41.24 2.62
N GLY A 567 15.89 -42.10 2.79
CA GLY A 567 15.78 -43.53 2.51
C GLY A 567 14.64 -44.19 3.31
N ARG A 568 14.29 -45.46 2.99
CA ARG A 568 13.16 -46.31 3.48
C ARG A 568 12.43 -45.94 4.80
N ALA A 569 13.10 -45.34 5.80
CA ALA A 569 12.51 -44.76 7.00
C ALA A 569 11.53 -43.61 6.73
N GLY A 570 11.80 -42.72 5.76
CA GLY A 570 10.90 -41.61 5.40
C GLY A 570 9.56 -42.09 4.82
N ARG A 571 9.56 -43.23 4.11
CA ARG A 571 8.33 -43.86 3.57
C ARG A 571 7.44 -44.45 4.65
N ARG A 572 8.02 -45.06 5.70
CA ARG A 572 7.25 -45.57 6.86
C ARG A 572 6.63 -44.45 7.69
N ALA A 573 7.32 -43.33 7.85
CA ALA A 573 6.79 -42.17 8.59
C ALA A 573 5.54 -41.56 7.94
N VAL A 574 5.40 -41.69 6.61
CA VAL A 574 4.23 -41.22 5.86
C VAL A 574 3.09 -42.24 5.85
N GLU A 575 3.39 -43.54 5.92
CA GLU A 575 2.37 -44.59 6.11
C GLU A 575 1.78 -44.61 7.52
N ASP A 576 2.58 -44.28 8.55
CA ASP A 576 2.16 -44.26 9.96
C ASP A 576 1.48 -42.95 10.40
N ALA A 577 1.73 -41.84 9.68
CA ALA A 577 1.05 -40.57 9.92
C ALA A 577 -0.30 -40.59 9.20
N GLY A 578 -1.41 -40.65 9.94
CA GLY A 578 -2.77 -40.75 9.41
C GLY A 578 -3.25 -39.52 8.60
N PHE A 579 -2.67 -39.33 7.41
CA PHE A 579 -3.07 -38.31 6.42
C PHE A 579 -4.39 -38.69 5.73
N SER A 580 -5.09 -37.69 5.16
CA SER A 580 -6.27 -37.95 4.32
C SER A 580 -5.88 -38.69 3.04
N GLU A 581 -6.75 -39.60 2.57
CA GLU A 581 -6.48 -40.41 1.36
C GLU A 581 -6.24 -39.54 0.09
N GLU A 582 -6.88 -38.37 -0.02
CA GLU A 582 -6.61 -37.39 -1.10
C GLU A 582 -5.17 -36.87 -1.11
N LEU A 583 -4.60 -36.59 0.06
CA LEU A 583 -3.25 -36.05 0.17
C LEU A 583 -2.21 -37.14 -0.15
N LYS A 584 -2.53 -38.39 0.16
CA LYS A 584 -1.73 -39.56 -0.17
C LYS A 584 -1.71 -39.82 -1.68
N GLU A 585 -2.84 -39.71 -2.38
CA GLU A 585 -2.88 -39.81 -3.84
C GLU A 585 -2.11 -38.66 -4.51
N ARG A 586 -2.20 -37.44 -4.00
CA ARG A 586 -1.45 -36.27 -4.51
C ARG A 586 0.05 -36.39 -4.31
N LEU A 587 0.50 -36.95 -3.19
CA LEU A 587 1.92 -37.23 -2.94
C LEU A 587 2.43 -38.37 -3.83
N LEU A 588 1.62 -39.41 -4.06
CA LEU A 588 1.99 -40.53 -4.95
C LEU A 588 2.06 -40.10 -6.42
N SER A 589 1.17 -39.21 -6.88
CA SER A 589 1.23 -38.66 -8.24
C SER A 589 2.45 -37.75 -8.41
N LYS A 590 2.77 -36.90 -7.44
CA LYS A 590 4.00 -36.10 -7.42
C LYS A 590 5.27 -36.97 -7.42
N ILE A 591 5.26 -38.11 -6.75
CA ILE A 591 6.37 -39.09 -6.80
C ILE A 591 6.51 -39.70 -8.20
N ALA A 592 5.40 -40.03 -8.86
CA ALA A 592 5.41 -40.54 -10.22
C ALA A 592 5.95 -39.49 -11.21
N ASP A 593 5.54 -38.23 -11.07
CA ASP A 593 6.02 -37.11 -11.89
C ASP A 593 7.49 -36.80 -11.66
N ALA A 594 7.95 -36.82 -10.41
CA ALA A 594 9.36 -36.62 -10.07
C ALA A 594 10.22 -37.76 -10.62
N LYS A 595 9.73 -39.00 -10.55
CA LYS A 595 10.41 -40.16 -11.14
C LYS A 595 10.47 -40.06 -12.67
N PHE A 596 9.38 -39.65 -13.32
CA PHE A 596 9.32 -39.40 -14.76
C PHE A 596 10.30 -38.29 -15.20
N LYS A 597 10.34 -37.17 -14.45
CA LYS A 597 11.31 -36.08 -14.70
C LYS A 597 12.76 -36.53 -14.51
N SER A 598 13.03 -37.37 -13.51
CA SER A 598 14.36 -37.92 -13.29
C SER A 598 14.78 -38.91 -14.39
N GLU A 599 13.84 -39.73 -14.89
CA GLU A 599 14.09 -40.69 -15.97
C GLU A 599 14.27 -39.99 -17.33
N HIS A 600 13.64 -38.83 -17.55
CA HIS A 600 13.70 -38.06 -18.80
C HIS A 600 14.45 -36.72 -18.71
N ALA A 601 15.36 -36.57 -17.74
CA ALA A 601 16.05 -35.31 -17.45
C ALA A 601 16.78 -34.68 -18.66
N GLY A 602 17.33 -35.49 -19.56
CA GLY A 602 17.97 -35.04 -20.81
C GLY A 602 16.99 -34.39 -21.80
N ALA A 603 15.79 -34.93 -21.94
CA ALA A 603 14.77 -34.38 -22.84
C ALA A 603 14.20 -33.05 -22.32
N PHE A 604 14.05 -32.94 -20.99
CA PHE A 604 13.62 -31.69 -20.35
C PHE A 604 14.68 -30.58 -20.43
N THR A 605 15.96 -30.94 -20.35
CA THR A 605 17.05 -29.97 -20.52
C THR A 605 17.15 -29.51 -21.97
N GLU A 606 16.96 -30.40 -22.95
CA GLU A 606 16.91 -30.02 -24.36
C GLU A 606 15.73 -29.09 -24.69
N ALA A 607 14.53 -29.38 -24.17
CA ALA A 607 13.34 -28.54 -24.35
C ALA A 607 13.47 -27.15 -23.70
N GLY A 608 14.33 -27.00 -22.69
CA GLY A 608 14.58 -25.74 -21.98
C GLY A 608 15.69 -24.87 -22.56
N LEU A 609 16.40 -25.32 -23.61
CA LEU A 609 17.49 -24.55 -24.22
C LEU A 609 16.99 -23.52 -25.24
N SER A 610 17.52 -22.30 -25.17
CA SER A 610 17.19 -21.23 -26.11
C SER A 610 17.73 -21.52 -27.52
N SER A 611 17.06 -20.97 -28.54
CA SER A 611 17.46 -21.12 -29.95
C SER A 611 18.85 -20.55 -30.28
N SER A 612 19.41 -19.73 -29.40
CA SER A 612 20.76 -19.15 -29.47
C SER A 612 21.89 -20.07 -28.95
N ALA A 613 21.57 -21.20 -28.31
CA ALA A 613 22.60 -22.11 -27.80
C ALA A 613 23.34 -22.80 -28.97
N GLY A 614 24.68 -22.69 -28.95
CA GLY A 614 25.55 -23.26 -29.99
C GLY A 614 25.44 -24.77 -30.10
N GLU A 615 25.73 -25.32 -31.28
CA GLU A 615 25.56 -26.74 -31.62
C GLU A 615 26.25 -27.67 -30.61
N GLY A 616 27.50 -27.36 -30.22
CA GLY A 616 28.22 -28.13 -29.21
C GLY A 616 27.56 -28.13 -27.82
N THR A 617 26.94 -27.03 -27.42
CA THR A 617 26.21 -26.93 -26.14
C THR A 617 24.93 -27.76 -26.15
N ARG A 618 24.25 -27.82 -27.31
CA ARG A 618 23.07 -28.68 -27.48
C ARG A 618 23.46 -30.16 -27.46
N HIS A 619 24.53 -30.54 -28.14
CA HIS A 619 25.04 -31.92 -28.11
C HIS A 619 25.48 -32.36 -26.73
N ILE A 620 26.07 -31.47 -25.91
CA ILE A 620 26.43 -31.80 -24.52
C ILE A 620 25.19 -31.94 -23.64
N ALA A 621 24.16 -31.12 -23.86
CA ALA A 621 22.93 -31.17 -23.08
C ALA A 621 22.03 -32.38 -23.43
N SER A 622 22.02 -32.82 -24.69
CA SER A 622 21.33 -34.03 -25.12
C SER A 622 22.19 -35.30 -25.02
N ALA A 623 23.46 -35.18 -24.63
CA ALA A 623 24.34 -36.32 -24.42
C ALA A 623 23.81 -37.22 -23.29
N GLN A 624 23.79 -38.52 -23.55
CA GLN A 624 23.44 -39.49 -22.52
C GLN A 624 24.49 -39.46 -21.40
N ALA A 625 24.02 -39.52 -20.15
CA ALA A 625 24.91 -39.55 -18.99
C ALA A 625 25.87 -40.76 -19.08
N TRP A 626 27.17 -40.50 -18.88
CA TRP A 626 28.22 -41.53 -18.95
C TRP A 626 27.97 -42.65 -17.94
N THR A 627 27.73 -43.86 -18.44
CA THR A 627 27.38 -45.03 -17.62
C THR A 627 28.59 -45.83 -17.14
N GLY A 628 29.82 -45.41 -17.49
CA GLY A 628 31.05 -46.13 -17.16
C GLY A 628 31.69 -46.86 -18.35
N GLU A 629 30.91 -47.11 -19.41
CA GLU A 629 31.36 -47.75 -20.65
C GLU A 629 31.16 -46.79 -21.84
N GLU A 630 32.14 -46.70 -22.73
CA GLU A 630 32.08 -45.80 -23.90
C GLU A 630 31.19 -46.42 -24.99
N ASN A 631 30.25 -45.63 -25.54
CA ASN A 631 29.39 -46.11 -26.61
C ASN A 631 30.21 -46.33 -27.89
N THR A 632 29.86 -47.35 -28.67
CA THR A 632 30.57 -47.67 -29.93
C THR A 632 30.56 -46.50 -30.92
N ALA A 633 29.49 -45.69 -30.95
CA ALA A 633 29.42 -44.47 -31.74
C ALA A 633 30.48 -43.43 -31.34
N ASP A 634 30.69 -43.23 -30.04
CA ASP A 634 31.70 -42.29 -29.52
C ASP A 634 33.12 -42.80 -29.77
N THR A 635 33.34 -44.12 -29.65
CA THR A 635 34.63 -44.72 -30.00
C THR A 635 34.96 -44.52 -31.48
N VAL A 636 33.98 -44.64 -32.38
CA VAL A 636 34.14 -44.42 -33.82
C VAL A 636 34.36 -42.94 -34.13
N LEU A 637 33.65 -42.03 -33.46
CA LEU A 637 33.84 -40.59 -33.60
C LEU A 637 35.26 -40.19 -33.20
N ARG A 638 35.75 -40.74 -32.09
CA ARG A 638 37.13 -40.53 -31.64
C ARG A 638 38.15 -41.07 -32.64
N MET A 639 37.92 -42.27 -33.20
CA MET A 639 38.79 -42.81 -34.26
C MET A 639 38.77 -41.95 -35.53
N LEU A 640 37.62 -41.35 -35.89
CA LEU A 640 37.49 -40.45 -37.04
C LEU A 640 38.18 -39.10 -36.80
N ASP A 641 38.12 -38.59 -35.58
CA ASP A 641 38.80 -37.35 -35.19
C ASP A 641 40.33 -37.57 -35.12
N ASP A 642 40.76 -38.71 -34.58
CA ASP A 642 42.16 -39.15 -34.57
C ASP A 642 42.71 -39.41 -36.00
N ALA A 643 41.85 -39.79 -36.95
CA ALA A 643 42.23 -39.97 -38.35
C ALA A 643 42.54 -38.64 -39.06
N LYS A 644 41.94 -37.53 -38.62
CA LYS A 644 42.24 -36.19 -39.13
C LYS A 644 43.40 -35.58 -38.35
N LYS A 645 44.63 -35.94 -38.76
CA LYS A 645 45.84 -35.30 -38.22
C LYS A 645 45.72 -33.78 -38.31
N PRO A 646 45.78 -33.05 -37.19
CA PRO A 646 45.57 -31.61 -37.20
C PRO A 646 46.76 -30.94 -37.91
N LEU A 647 46.48 -29.88 -38.69
CA LEU A 647 47.43 -29.21 -39.60
C LEU A 647 48.82 -29.01 -38.98
N ALA A 648 49.87 -29.20 -39.78
CA ALA A 648 51.25 -29.03 -39.31
C ALA A 648 51.44 -27.63 -38.66
N PRO A 649 52.16 -27.54 -37.53
CA PRO A 649 52.17 -26.35 -36.66
C PRO A 649 52.49 -25.01 -37.35
N GLY A 650 53.19 -25.03 -38.49
CA GLY A 650 53.56 -23.83 -39.24
C GLY A 650 52.45 -23.20 -40.09
N LEU A 651 51.36 -23.93 -40.36
CA LEU A 651 50.22 -23.46 -41.16
C LEU A 651 49.03 -23.00 -40.32
N ARG A 652 49.12 -23.09 -38.98
CA ARG A 652 48.13 -22.56 -38.06
C ARG A 652 48.46 -21.08 -37.83
N GLY A 653 47.59 -20.18 -38.27
CA GLY A 653 47.75 -18.73 -38.09
C GLY A 653 48.05 -18.40 -36.61
N LYS A 654 49.09 -17.59 -36.37
CA LYS A 654 49.54 -17.22 -35.02
C LYS A 654 48.54 -16.24 -34.39
N TYR A 655 47.57 -16.74 -33.65
CA TYR A 655 47.01 -15.98 -32.54
C TYR A 655 48.11 -15.88 -31.47
N GLN A 656 48.56 -14.67 -31.15
CA GLN A 656 49.50 -14.41 -30.05
C GLN A 656 48.71 -13.93 -28.82
N PRO A 657 48.28 -14.83 -27.92
CA PRO A 657 48.08 -14.45 -26.54
C PRO A 657 49.47 -14.15 -25.92
N PRO A 658 49.57 -13.26 -24.92
CA PRO A 658 50.83 -12.98 -24.25
C PRO A 658 51.42 -14.29 -23.70
N PRO A 659 52.75 -14.49 -23.75
CA PRO A 659 53.35 -15.79 -23.52
C PRO A 659 53.24 -16.15 -22.04
N VAL A 660 52.25 -16.98 -21.72
CA VAL A 660 52.19 -17.67 -20.44
C VAL A 660 53.02 -18.94 -20.58
N ASP A 661 54.18 -18.98 -19.91
CA ASP A 661 54.98 -20.19 -19.76
C ASP A 661 54.17 -21.20 -18.93
N MET A 662 53.50 -22.15 -19.62
CA MET A 662 52.67 -23.18 -18.99
C MET A 662 53.45 -24.43 -18.57
N ARG A 663 54.79 -24.34 -18.48
CA ARG A 663 55.53 -25.32 -17.70
C ARG A 663 55.18 -25.10 -16.24
N LEU A 664 54.81 -26.17 -15.53
CA LEU A 664 54.84 -26.19 -14.07
C LEU A 664 56.31 -25.98 -13.63
N GLN A 665 56.74 -24.73 -13.65
CA GLN A 665 57.96 -24.29 -13.00
C GLN A 665 57.71 -24.53 -11.52
N ARG A 666 58.48 -25.44 -10.93
CA ARG A 666 58.56 -25.52 -9.48
C ARG A 666 58.89 -24.12 -8.99
N GLU A 667 58.03 -23.54 -8.16
CA GLU A 667 58.35 -22.28 -7.51
C GLU A 667 59.76 -22.42 -6.91
N PRO A 668 60.67 -21.45 -7.15
CA PRO A 668 61.99 -21.52 -6.54
C PRO A 668 61.78 -21.65 -5.03
N THR A 669 62.47 -22.61 -4.41
CA THR A 669 62.31 -22.91 -2.98
C THR A 669 62.70 -21.68 -2.18
N ARG A 670 61.71 -20.83 -1.88
CA ARG A 670 61.90 -19.61 -1.10
C ARG A 670 62.43 -20.03 0.25
N SER A 671 63.55 -19.43 0.64
CA SER A 671 64.13 -19.71 1.95
C SER A 671 63.10 -19.41 3.03
N PRO A 672 63.15 -20.09 4.19
CA PRO A 672 62.25 -19.80 5.30
C PRO A 672 62.19 -18.31 5.64
N GLY A 673 63.30 -17.59 5.51
CA GLY A 673 63.38 -16.14 5.69
C GLY A 673 62.58 -15.33 4.66
N GLN A 674 62.60 -15.72 3.38
CA GLN A 674 61.82 -15.05 2.32
C GLN A 674 60.31 -15.33 2.42
N LYS A 675 59.93 -16.53 2.88
CA LYS A 675 58.52 -16.87 3.16
C LYS A 675 57.98 -16.09 4.35
N VAL A 676 58.81 -15.90 5.39
CA VAL A 676 58.46 -15.05 6.53
C VAL A 676 58.39 -13.58 6.11
N ALA A 677 59.30 -13.08 5.26
CA ALA A 677 59.28 -11.69 4.77
C ALA A 677 58.04 -11.38 3.92
N THR A 678 57.69 -12.24 2.96
CA THR A 678 56.48 -12.08 2.13
C THR A 678 55.17 -12.22 2.92
N ALA A 679 55.15 -13.06 3.97
CA ALA A 679 54.03 -13.09 4.91
C ALA A 679 53.96 -11.79 5.73
N ARG A 680 55.11 -11.23 6.14
CA ARG A 680 55.21 -9.94 6.83
C ARG A 680 54.73 -8.77 5.96
N ASP A 681 55.07 -8.76 4.68
CA ASP A 681 54.67 -7.73 3.71
C ASP A 681 53.18 -7.79 3.35
N ARG A 682 52.59 -9.00 3.32
CA ARG A 682 51.15 -9.20 3.13
C ARG A 682 50.34 -8.79 4.35
N VAL A 683 50.89 -9.02 5.54
CA VAL A 683 50.31 -8.51 6.79
C VAL A 683 50.45 -6.98 6.86
N SER A 684 51.56 -6.38 6.41
CA SER A 684 51.71 -4.92 6.41
C SER A 684 50.83 -4.21 5.36
N THR A 685 50.51 -4.86 4.22
CA THR A 685 49.53 -4.32 3.26
C THR A 685 48.10 -4.35 3.79
N TYR A 686 47.74 -5.37 4.58
CA TYR A 686 46.44 -5.46 5.27
C TYR A 686 46.36 -4.52 6.49
N VAL A 687 47.51 -4.17 7.08
CA VAL A 687 47.62 -3.10 8.10
C VAL A 687 47.53 -1.71 7.45
N GLY A 688 47.98 -1.53 6.20
CA GLY A 688 48.02 -0.23 5.51
C GLY A 688 46.67 0.39 5.14
N THR A 689 45.61 -0.40 4.94
CA THR A 689 44.27 0.10 4.55
C THR A 689 43.35 0.44 5.72
N GLY A 690 43.80 0.23 6.97
CA GLY A 690 43.03 0.58 8.17
C GLY A 690 43.84 1.25 9.29
N ALA A 691 45.13 1.50 9.10
CA ALA A 691 46.01 2.03 10.15
C ALA A 691 46.33 3.54 10.03
N LYS A 692 45.84 4.27 9.03
CA LYS A 692 46.04 5.73 9.00
C LYS A 692 45.12 6.51 9.94
N ASP A 693 43.93 6.00 10.24
CA ASP A 693 42.97 6.75 11.08
C ASP A 693 43.01 6.37 12.57
N LYS A 694 43.71 5.29 12.94
CA LYS A 694 43.79 4.81 14.34
C LYS A 694 45.15 4.96 15.00
N ALA A 695 46.14 5.55 14.33
CA ALA A 695 47.46 5.80 14.90
C ALA A 695 47.53 7.04 15.82
N LYS A 696 46.42 7.73 16.11
CA LYS A 696 46.38 8.86 17.06
C LYS A 696 46.05 8.48 18.51
N ASN A 697 45.54 7.27 18.78
CA ASN A 697 45.25 6.82 20.15
C ASN A 697 46.14 5.62 20.50
N GLY A 698 47.11 5.84 21.39
CA GLY A 698 48.10 4.86 21.80
C GLY A 698 47.49 3.66 22.52
N MET A 699 47.43 2.51 21.84
CA MET A 699 47.16 1.21 22.46
C MET A 699 48.46 0.56 22.95
N SER A 700 48.38 -0.15 24.08
CA SER A 700 49.50 -0.85 24.72
C SER A 700 49.94 -2.09 23.92
N GLU A 701 51.18 -2.55 24.12
CA GLU A 701 51.73 -3.70 23.37
C GLU A 701 51.00 -5.03 23.66
N GLU A 702 50.42 -5.19 24.85
CA GLU A 702 49.64 -6.40 25.21
C GLU A 702 48.32 -6.49 24.44
N GLU A 703 47.62 -5.38 24.21
CA GLU A 703 46.37 -5.35 23.42
C GLU A 703 46.62 -5.64 21.94
N LYS A 704 47.76 -5.19 21.42
CA LYS A 704 48.20 -5.51 20.04
C LYS A 704 48.57 -6.99 19.88
N GLU A 705 49.01 -7.65 20.95
CA GLU A 705 49.31 -9.07 20.93
C GLU A 705 48.05 -9.94 21.03
N ALA A 706 47.07 -9.53 21.84
CA ALA A 706 45.76 -10.15 21.91
C ALA A 706 45.01 -10.08 20.56
N TRP A 707 45.02 -8.91 19.90
CA TRP A 707 44.45 -8.74 18.56
C TRP A 707 45.12 -9.67 17.53
N ARG A 708 46.46 -9.76 17.56
CA ARG A 708 47.22 -10.65 16.65
C ARG A 708 46.92 -12.12 16.90
N LYS A 709 46.61 -12.50 18.14
CA LYS A 709 46.24 -13.87 18.52
C LYS A 709 44.84 -14.23 18.01
N GLU A 710 43.87 -13.34 18.13
CA GLU A 710 42.51 -13.54 17.65
C GLU A 710 42.44 -13.66 16.11
N LEU A 711 43.24 -12.87 15.40
CA LEU A 711 43.38 -13.01 13.95
C LEU A 711 44.00 -14.36 13.56
N ARG A 712 44.94 -14.90 14.35
CA ARG A 712 45.59 -16.18 14.07
C ARG A 712 44.62 -17.35 14.20
N GLU A 713 43.71 -17.30 15.18
CA GLU A 713 42.66 -18.31 15.39
C GLU A 713 41.61 -18.32 14.26
N ARG A 714 41.34 -17.16 13.63
CA ARG A 714 40.38 -17.06 12.51
C ARG A 714 40.86 -17.70 11.20
N PHE A 715 42.16 -17.94 11.06
CA PHE A 715 42.76 -18.48 9.84
C PHE A 715 43.32 -19.91 10.01
N GLU A 716 42.98 -20.61 11.10
CA GLU A 716 43.27 -22.05 11.18
C GLU A 716 42.32 -22.87 10.27
N PRO A 717 42.79 -23.96 9.64
CA PRO A 717 42.08 -24.64 8.55
C PRO A 717 40.78 -25.37 8.94
N GLY A 718 40.34 -25.32 10.20
CA GLY A 718 39.16 -26.01 10.71
C GLY A 718 37.89 -25.17 10.90
N ALA A 719 37.95 -23.84 10.72
CA ALA A 719 36.86 -22.94 11.13
C ALA A 719 35.76 -22.66 10.08
N ARG A 720 35.66 -23.44 9.00
CA ARG A 720 34.72 -23.18 7.88
C ARG A 720 33.84 -24.37 7.47
N ALA A 721 33.35 -25.14 8.44
CA ALA A 721 32.19 -26.02 8.20
C ALA A 721 31.12 -25.70 9.25
N LEU A 722 30.09 -24.94 8.84
CA LEU A 722 28.87 -24.76 9.62
C LEU A 722 27.99 -26.01 9.45
N PRO A 723 27.61 -26.75 10.52
CA PRO A 723 26.70 -27.86 10.39
C PRO A 723 25.24 -27.37 10.40
N ASN A 724 24.48 -27.67 9.35
CA ASN A 724 23.07 -27.29 9.16
C ASN A 724 22.06 -28.08 10.04
N THR A 725 22.44 -28.51 11.26
CA THR A 725 21.54 -29.25 12.18
C THR A 725 21.63 -28.74 13.62
N ILE A 726 20.49 -28.69 14.33
CA ILE A 726 20.38 -28.22 15.73
C ILE A 726 21.25 -29.06 16.68
N SER A 727 21.38 -30.36 16.43
CA SER A 727 22.29 -31.25 17.20
C SER A 727 23.77 -30.95 16.92
N GLY A 728 24.12 -30.48 15.73
CA GLY A 728 25.50 -30.07 15.38
C GLY A 728 25.92 -28.79 16.09
N LEU A 729 25.00 -27.84 16.29
CA LEU A 729 25.22 -26.64 17.09
C LEU A 729 25.40 -26.95 18.58
N ALA A 730 24.60 -27.89 19.12
CA ALA A 730 24.72 -28.31 20.52
C ALA A 730 26.05 -29.01 20.83
N ALA A 731 26.54 -29.86 19.91
CA ALA A 731 27.84 -30.52 20.05
C ALA A 731 29.00 -29.52 19.99
N LEU A 732 28.95 -28.54 19.08
CA LEU A 732 29.98 -27.53 18.91
C LEU A 732 30.00 -26.51 20.05
N ALA A 733 28.83 -26.19 20.62
CA ALA A 733 28.71 -25.38 21.84
C ALA A 733 29.29 -26.12 23.05
N ASN A 734 28.95 -27.40 23.24
CA ASN A 734 29.50 -28.22 24.33
C ASN A 734 31.02 -28.39 24.21
N GLU A 735 31.53 -28.66 23.02
CA GLU A 735 32.99 -28.77 22.77
C GLU A 735 33.71 -27.45 23.07
N ARG A 736 33.10 -26.30 22.76
CA ARG A 736 33.67 -24.98 23.09
C ARG A 736 33.61 -24.68 24.59
N ILE A 737 32.55 -25.09 25.28
CA ILE A 737 32.39 -24.92 26.73
C ILE A 737 33.39 -25.82 27.47
N GLU A 738 33.53 -27.09 27.10
CA GLU A 738 34.53 -27.99 27.68
C GLU A 738 35.96 -27.51 27.42
N ASN A 739 36.27 -27.03 26.22
CA ASN A 739 37.56 -26.43 25.91
C ASN A 739 37.83 -25.12 26.68
N ALA A 740 36.80 -24.34 27.02
CA ALA A 740 36.94 -23.14 27.84
C ALA A 740 37.08 -23.47 29.34
N ILE A 741 36.42 -24.53 29.82
CA ILE A 741 36.59 -25.10 31.17
C ILE A 741 38.00 -25.68 31.33
N ALA A 742 38.49 -26.45 30.35
CA ALA A 742 39.85 -27.00 30.33
C ALA A 742 40.93 -25.91 30.30
N ARG A 743 40.66 -24.78 29.61
CA ARG A 743 41.53 -23.59 29.61
C ARG A 743 41.44 -22.75 30.89
N GLY A 744 40.64 -23.17 31.88
CA GLY A 744 40.54 -22.52 33.19
C GLY A 744 39.84 -21.16 33.17
N GLN A 745 39.19 -20.78 32.07
CA GLN A 745 38.58 -19.46 31.88
C GLN A 745 37.41 -19.18 32.83
N PHE A 746 36.83 -20.22 33.43
CA PHE A 746 35.74 -20.11 34.41
C PHE A 746 36.18 -20.03 35.87
N LYS A 747 37.49 -20.12 36.16
CA LYS A 747 37.97 -20.15 37.56
C LYS A 747 38.00 -18.78 38.24
N ASN A 748 38.16 -17.68 37.50
CA ASN A 748 38.31 -16.32 38.05
C ASN A 748 37.56 -15.27 37.20
N ILE A 749 36.25 -15.40 37.05
CA ILE A 749 35.45 -14.35 36.40
C ILE A 749 35.13 -13.27 37.45
N PRO A 750 35.46 -11.99 37.23
CA PRO A 750 35.09 -10.92 38.15
C PRO A 750 33.56 -10.80 38.20
N ARG A 751 32.97 -10.96 39.38
CA ARG A 751 31.54 -10.66 39.58
C ARG A 751 31.34 -9.15 39.52
N GLY A 752 31.05 -8.65 38.32
CA GLY A 752 30.63 -7.26 38.09
C GLY A 752 29.29 -6.95 38.76
N LYS A 753 29.04 -5.64 38.96
CA LYS A 753 27.80 -5.08 39.55
C LYS A 753 26.57 -5.73 38.92
N GLY A 754 25.64 -6.13 39.79
CA GLY A 754 24.48 -6.94 39.47
C GLY A 754 23.67 -6.38 38.31
N ILE A 755 23.62 -7.15 37.23
CA ILE A 755 22.46 -7.15 36.33
C ILE A 755 21.25 -7.40 37.22
N GLU A 756 20.22 -6.55 37.16
CA GLU A 756 18.94 -6.82 37.83
C GLU A 756 18.47 -8.21 37.42
N ARG A 757 18.62 -9.16 38.35
CA ARG A 757 18.06 -10.49 38.21
C ARG A 757 16.58 -10.33 38.42
N ASP A 758 15.82 -10.57 37.36
CA ASP A 758 14.37 -10.67 37.42
C ASP A 758 14.00 -11.68 38.53
N ALA A 759 13.33 -11.21 39.57
CA ALA A 759 13.04 -11.99 40.78
C ALA A 759 12.21 -13.26 40.50
N ARG A 760 11.61 -13.34 39.31
CA ARG A 760 10.84 -14.51 38.81
C ARG A 760 11.71 -15.63 38.26
N ALA A 761 12.98 -15.36 37.94
CA ALA A 761 13.91 -16.37 37.43
C ALA A 761 14.31 -17.41 38.50
N ASP A 762 14.23 -17.05 39.78
CA ASP A 762 14.54 -17.93 40.92
C ASP A 762 13.30 -18.65 41.47
N ASN A 763 12.14 -18.54 40.80
CA ASN A 763 10.91 -19.21 41.24
C ASN A 763 10.99 -20.73 40.95
N PRO A 764 10.98 -21.62 41.96
CA PRO A 764 11.08 -23.07 41.78
C PRO A 764 9.92 -23.69 41.01
N PHE A 765 8.81 -22.95 40.87
CA PHE A 765 7.58 -23.40 40.22
C PHE A 765 7.47 -22.98 38.75
N ILE A 766 8.45 -22.25 38.21
CA ILE A 766 8.51 -21.90 36.79
C ILE A 766 9.67 -22.69 36.19
N ASP A 767 9.40 -23.51 35.18
CA ASP A 767 10.46 -24.24 34.49
C ASP A 767 11.41 -23.22 33.84
N THR A 768 12.70 -23.37 34.15
CA THR A 768 13.78 -22.55 33.58
C THR A 768 13.75 -22.52 32.06
N THR A 769 13.29 -23.60 31.42
CA THR A 769 13.13 -23.68 29.96
C THR A 769 12.00 -22.78 29.47
N GLU A 770 10.83 -22.84 30.09
CA GLU A 770 9.67 -22.00 29.74
C GLU A 770 9.94 -20.51 30.00
N TYR A 771 10.61 -20.19 31.12
CA TYR A 771 10.99 -18.81 31.44
C TYR A 771 11.94 -18.22 30.39
N ILE A 772 12.96 -18.98 29.98
CA ILE A 772 13.95 -18.54 28.98
C ILE A 772 13.32 -18.45 27.58
N MET A 773 12.44 -19.40 27.24
CA MET A 773 11.71 -19.39 25.97
C MET A 773 10.77 -18.18 25.89
N ASN A 774 9.97 -17.90 26.92
CA ASN A 774 9.09 -16.72 26.97
C ASN A 774 9.87 -15.41 26.92
N LYS A 775 11.07 -15.36 27.51
CA LYS A 775 11.95 -14.18 27.46
C LYS A 775 12.63 -13.99 26.10
N MET A 776 12.92 -15.07 25.39
CA MET A 776 13.38 -15.01 23.99
C MET A 776 12.24 -14.57 23.06
N ILE A 777 11.04 -15.10 23.26
CA ILE A 777 9.83 -14.72 22.52
C ILE A 777 9.49 -13.23 22.74
N GLN A 778 9.54 -12.74 23.98
CA GLN A 778 9.37 -11.31 24.31
C GLN A 778 10.49 -10.41 23.77
N ARG A 779 11.69 -10.94 23.50
CA ARG A 779 12.80 -10.18 22.90
C ARG A 779 12.81 -10.21 21.38
N GLN A 780 12.07 -11.14 20.78
CA GLN A 780 12.02 -11.36 19.33
C GLN A 780 10.68 -10.93 18.72
N ASP A 781 9.76 -10.35 19.50
CA ASP A 781 8.41 -9.95 19.07
C ASP A 781 7.66 -11.03 18.27
N MET A 782 7.88 -12.30 18.60
CA MET A 782 7.22 -13.41 17.93
C MET A 782 5.97 -13.81 18.71
N VAL A 783 4.81 -13.86 18.05
CA VAL A 783 3.58 -14.41 18.65
C VAL A 783 3.63 -15.94 18.54
N PRO A 784 3.58 -16.70 19.65
CA PRO A 784 3.55 -18.15 19.59
C PRO A 784 2.35 -18.66 18.78
N PRO A 785 2.48 -19.71 17.95
CA PRO A 785 1.41 -20.19 17.08
C PRO A 785 0.09 -20.55 17.82
N TRP A 786 0.17 -20.96 19.09
CA TRP A 786 -1.01 -21.26 19.89
C TRP A 786 -1.79 -20.00 20.30
N ILE A 787 -1.15 -18.82 20.38
CA ILE A 787 -1.81 -17.54 20.65
C ILE A 787 -2.61 -17.08 19.42
N GLU A 788 -2.11 -17.25 18.21
CA GLU A 788 -2.89 -16.99 16.98
C GLU A 788 -4.13 -17.89 16.92
N LYS A 789 -3.97 -19.18 17.22
CA LYS A 789 -5.09 -20.13 17.34
C LYS A 789 -6.03 -19.77 18.48
N GLN A 790 -5.52 -19.18 19.55
CA GLN A 790 -6.34 -18.65 20.64
C GLN A 790 -7.25 -17.53 20.14
N GLN A 791 -6.70 -16.59 19.38
CA GLN A 791 -7.45 -15.47 18.80
C GLN A 791 -8.51 -15.97 17.81
N GLU A 792 -8.16 -16.95 16.98
CA GLU A 792 -9.09 -17.60 16.05
C GLU A 792 -10.25 -18.27 16.80
N LEU A 793 -9.95 -19.06 17.83
CA LEU A 793 -10.95 -19.73 18.66
C LEU A 793 -11.87 -18.74 19.38
N VAL A 794 -11.29 -17.66 19.94
CA VAL A 794 -12.05 -16.61 20.64
C VAL A 794 -12.94 -15.84 19.66
N LYS A 795 -12.45 -15.51 18.46
CA LYS A 795 -13.21 -14.83 17.41
C LYS A 795 -14.36 -15.70 16.91
N ALA A 796 -14.11 -16.97 16.62
CA ALA A 796 -15.13 -17.91 16.16
C ALA A 796 -16.21 -18.15 17.24
N ALA A 797 -15.80 -18.34 18.50
CA ALA A 797 -16.75 -18.50 19.62
C ALA A 797 -17.54 -17.21 19.88
N GLY A 798 -16.90 -16.04 19.76
CA GLY A 798 -17.54 -14.74 19.89
C GLY A 798 -18.59 -14.49 18.80
N ALA A 799 -18.27 -14.80 17.54
CA ALA A 799 -19.19 -14.69 16.42
C ALA A 799 -20.39 -15.62 16.57
N PHE A 800 -20.15 -16.88 16.98
CA PHE A 800 -21.22 -17.83 17.25
C PHE A 800 -22.16 -17.35 18.37
N ARG A 801 -21.61 -16.90 19.50
CA ARG A 801 -22.41 -16.38 20.63
C ARG A 801 -23.18 -15.11 20.27
N ALA A 802 -22.58 -14.20 19.51
CA ALA A 802 -23.26 -12.98 19.07
C ALA A 802 -24.44 -13.30 18.15
N ARG A 803 -24.24 -14.20 17.18
CA ARG A 803 -25.30 -14.67 16.29
C ARG A 803 -26.42 -15.37 17.07
N LEU A 804 -26.06 -16.33 17.93
CA LEU A 804 -27.01 -17.07 18.75
C LEU A 804 -27.89 -16.14 19.60
N ARG A 805 -27.28 -15.14 20.26
CA ARG A 805 -28.01 -14.14 21.06
C ARG A 805 -28.90 -13.23 20.21
N ASN A 806 -28.43 -12.82 19.04
CA ASN A 806 -29.20 -11.95 18.14
C ASN A 806 -30.41 -12.66 17.54
N ASP A 807 -30.23 -13.90 17.09
CA ASP A 807 -31.26 -14.71 16.46
C ASP A 807 -32.33 -15.09 17.48
N TRP A 808 -31.92 -15.52 18.69
CA TRP A 808 -32.86 -15.78 19.79
C TRP A 808 -33.61 -14.52 20.23
N ARG A 809 -32.92 -13.39 20.44
CA ARG A 809 -33.54 -12.11 20.81
C ARG A 809 -34.58 -11.65 19.78
N ARG A 810 -34.28 -11.80 18.50
CA ARG A 810 -35.20 -11.47 17.40
C ARG A 810 -36.42 -12.38 17.40
N HIS A 811 -36.23 -13.67 17.60
CA HIS A 811 -37.30 -14.67 17.65
C HIS A 811 -38.26 -14.39 18.80
N VAL A 812 -37.74 -14.24 20.02
CA VAL A 812 -38.54 -13.98 21.22
C VAL A 812 -39.31 -12.66 21.10
N ALA A 813 -38.66 -11.58 20.66
CA ALA A 813 -39.32 -10.29 20.48
C ALA A 813 -40.46 -10.36 19.46
N ARG A 814 -40.28 -11.10 18.35
CA ARG A 814 -41.33 -11.32 17.34
C ARG A 814 -42.48 -12.16 17.88
N MET A 815 -42.19 -13.23 18.62
CA MET A 815 -43.21 -14.12 19.19
C MET A 815 -44.05 -13.45 20.29
N ILE A 816 -43.44 -12.57 21.10
CA ILE A 816 -44.19 -11.79 22.09
C ILE A 816 -45.05 -10.74 21.39
N SER A 817 -44.54 -10.09 20.35
CA SER A 817 -45.27 -9.07 19.58
C SER A 817 -46.43 -9.67 18.76
N SER A 818 -46.25 -10.87 18.18
CA SER A 818 -47.26 -11.54 17.35
C SER A 818 -48.47 -12.05 18.13
N ARG A 819 -48.34 -12.23 19.46
CA ARG A 819 -49.45 -12.59 20.35
C ARG A 819 -50.42 -11.43 20.64
N GLY A 820 -50.11 -10.22 20.19
CA GLY A 820 -50.97 -9.04 20.34
C GLY A 820 -51.05 -8.48 21.77
N GLY A 821 -51.56 -7.23 21.89
CA GLY A 821 -51.68 -6.48 23.14
C GLY A 821 -51.06 -5.08 23.06
N SER A 822 -51.29 -4.25 24.08
CA SER A 822 -50.63 -2.95 24.21
C SER A 822 -49.13 -3.11 24.48
N LEU A 823 -48.32 -2.10 24.14
CA LEU A 823 -46.86 -2.13 24.33
C LEU A 823 -46.46 -2.47 25.79
N GLN A 824 -47.20 -1.91 26.76
CA GLN A 824 -46.95 -2.13 28.18
C GLN A 824 -47.26 -3.57 28.63
N GLU A 825 -48.26 -4.20 28.01
CA GLU A 825 -48.61 -5.60 28.26
C GLU A 825 -47.58 -6.56 27.62
N GLN A 826 -47.01 -6.21 26.47
CA GLN A 826 -45.92 -6.97 25.85
C GLN A 826 -44.64 -6.91 26.69
N MET A 827 -44.33 -5.74 27.24
CA MET A 827 -43.19 -5.54 28.14
C MET A 827 -43.35 -6.34 29.45
N ARG A 828 -44.54 -6.31 30.06
CA ARG A 828 -44.85 -7.07 31.28
C ARG A 828 -44.64 -8.58 31.08
N ARG A 829 -45.08 -9.13 29.95
CA ARG A 829 -44.86 -10.56 29.60
C ARG A 829 -43.38 -10.88 29.40
N ALA A 830 -42.61 -9.98 28.78
CA ALA A 830 -41.17 -10.16 28.62
C ALA A 830 -40.44 -10.16 29.97
N GLU A 831 -40.85 -9.31 30.91
CA GLU A 831 -40.32 -9.27 32.28
C GLU A 831 -40.70 -10.52 33.08
N GLU A 832 -41.93 -11.04 32.93
CA GLU A 832 -42.34 -12.32 33.53
C GLU A 832 -41.51 -13.50 33.01
N TYR A 833 -41.23 -13.56 31.71
CA TYR A 833 -40.35 -14.58 31.14
C TYR A 833 -38.90 -14.43 31.60
N ALA A 834 -38.43 -13.20 31.81
CA ALA A 834 -37.10 -12.95 32.35
C ALA A 834 -36.97 -13.39 33.82
N ALA A 835 -37.96 -13.09 34.65
CA ALA A 835 -38.01 -13.54 36.03
C ALA A 835 -38.10 -15.08 36.14
N ALA A 836 -38.82 -15.73 35.22
CA ALA A 836 -38.88 -17.19 35.15
C ALA A 836 -37.53 -17.84 34.75
N GLU A 837 -36.79 -17.19 33.84
CA GLU A 837 -35.46 -17.65 33.42
C GLU A 837 -34.43 -17.52 34.54
N GLU A 838 -34.47 -16.44 35.32
CA GLU A 838 -33.54 -16.19 36.43
C GLU A 838 -33.63 -17.26 37.53
N VAL A 839 -34.84 -17.79 37.78
CA VAL A 839 -35.06 -18.89 38.73
C VAL A 839 -34.62 -20.24 38.15
N HIS A 840 -34.82 -20.46 36.84
CA HIS A 840 -34.50 -21.74 36.20
C HIS A 840 -33.00 -21.90 35.87
N ASN A 841 -32.30 -20.79 35.59
CA ASN A 841 -30.91 -20.75 35.16
C ASN A 841 -30.15 -19.55 35.78
N PRO A 842 -29.76 -19.65 37.07
CA PRO A 842 -29.13 -18.56 37.79
C PRO A 842 -27.70 -18.29 37.30
N ILE A 843 -27.43 -17.06 36.87
CA ILE A 843 -26.07 -16.61 36.49
C ILE A 843 -25.27 -16.32 37.76
N ALA A 844 -24.17 -17.05 37.99
CA ALA A 844 -23.21 -16.71 39.04
C ALA A 844 -22.42 -15.43 38.66
N ARG A 845 -22.99 -14.24 38.96
CA ARG A 845 -22.27 -12.97 38.82
C ARG A 845 -21.16 -12.88 39.88
N LYS A 846 -19.90 -12.83 39.47
CA LYS A 846 -18.79 -12.46 40.36
C LYS A 846 -18.80 -10.93 40.55
N LYS A 847 -19.01 -10.52 41.81
CA LYS A 847 -19.11 -9.17 42.42
C LYS A 847 -20.50 -8.50 42.40
N ALA A 848 -21.22 -8.74 43.50
CA ALA A 848 -21.92 -7.71 44.27
C ALA A 848 -21.96 -8.19 45.73
N GLU A 849 -20.88 -7.97 46.47
CA GLU A 849 -21.06 -7.62 47.89
C GLU A 849 -21.52 -6.17 47.88
N GLU A 850 -22.55 -5.88 48.69
CA GLU A 850 -23.29 -4.62 48.78
C GLU A 850 -24.33 -4.38 47.67
N GLU A 851 -25.46 -5.08 47.75
CA GLU A 851 -26.77 -4.41 47.83
C GLU A 851 -27.87 -5.40 48.26
N GLY A 852 -28.77 -4.91 49.09
CA GLY A 852 -29.68 -5.69 49.95
C GLY A 852 -30.55 -6.74 49.26
N VAL A 853 -30.73 -7.84 49.98
CA VAL A 853 -31.67 -8.94 49.71
C VAL A 853 -33.06 -8.37 49.42
N LYS A 854 -33.48 -8.42 48.15
CA LYS A 854 -34.89 -8.33 47.78
C LYS A 854 -35.43 -9.76 47.65
N GLU A 855 -36.40 -10.09 48.49
CA GLU A 855 -37.15 -11.36 48.43
C GLU A 855 -37.74 -11.58 47.03
N ALA A 856 -37.47 -12.74 46.45
CA ALA A 856 -37.97 -13.14 45.14
C ALA A 856 -39.49 -13.40 45.19
N PRO A 857 -40.29 -12.80 44.30
CA PRO A 857 -41.74 -13.05 44.25
C PRO A 857 -42.03 -14.52 43.87
N GLN A 858 -42.76 -15.20 44.74
CA GLN A 858 -43.24 -16.58 44.60
C GLN A 858 -44.42 -16.69 43.62
N VAL A 859 -44.21 -16.53 42.32
CA VAL A 859 -45.05 -17.19 41.29
C VAL A 859 -44.22 -17.32 40.01
N VAL A 860 -43.70 -18.50 39.71
CA VAL A 860 -42.79 -18.69 38.55
C VAL A 860 -43.53 -19.46 37.46
N GLY A 861 -43.86 -18.77 36.36
CA GLY A 861 -44.32 -19.41 35.13
C GLY A 861 -43.20 -20.24 34.47
N ARG A 862 -43.54 -21.03 33.45
CA ARG A 862 -42.51 -21.76 32.67
C ARG A 862 -41.65 -20.77 31.87
N PRO A 863 -40.31 -20.92 31.83
CA PRO A 863 -39.45 -20.09 30.98
C PRO A 863 -39.86 -20.23 29.52
N PHE A 864 -39.70 -19.17 28.75
CA PHE A 864 -40.02 -19.19 27.33
C PHE A 864 -38.95 -20.00 26.57
N ARG A 865 -39.35 -21.17 26.07
CA ARG A 865 -38.58 -22.05 25.18
C ARG A 865 -39.45 -22.45 24.01
N ASP A 866 -38.91 -22.35 22.81
CA ASP A 866 -39.60 -22.70 21.58
C ASP A 866 -38.89 -23.88 20.92
N THR A 867 -39.48 -25.06 21.05
CA THR A 867 -38.92 -26.31 20.51
C THR A 867 -38.89 -26.31 18.98
N ALA A 868 -39.75 -25.54 18.32
CA ALA A 868 -39.75 -25.43 16.87
C ALA A 868 -38.56 -24.61 16.37
N TRP A 869 -38.20 -23.53 17.08
CA TRP A 869 -37.00 -22.74 16.78
C TRP A 869 -35.72 -23.54 17.05
N GLU A 870 -35.67 -24.23 18.20
CA GLU A 870 -34.53 -25.07 18.55
C GLU A 870 -34.30 -26.14 17.48
N GLN A 871 -35.36 -26.81 16.99
CA GLN A 871 -35.26 -27.82 15.93
C GLN A 871 -34.85 -27.24 14.58
N ALA A 872 -35.35 -26.05 14.21
CA ALA A 872 -35.01 -25.39 12.95
C ALA A 872 -33.52 -25.01 12.88
N GLU A 873 -32.96 -24.50 13.98
CA GLU A 873 -31.57 -24.05 14.05
C GLU A 873 -30.60 -25.13 14.57
N HIS A 874 -31.12 -26.28 15.04
CA HIS A 874 -30.32 -27.35 15.66
C HIS A 874 -29.19 -27.84 14.76
N ALA A 875 -29.47 -28.04 13.47
CA ALA A 875 -28.49 -28.54 12.50
C ALA A 875 -27.30 -27.59 12.36
N TYR A 876 -27.56 -26.29 12.31
CA TYR A 876 -26.54 -25.25 12.22
C TYR A 876 -25.74 -25.12 13.53
N HIS A 877 -26.42 -25.12 14.68
CA HIS A 877 -25.75 -25.02 15.97
C HIS A 877 -24.83 -26.22 16.25
N LYS A 878 -25.29 -27.44 15.92
CA LYS A 878 -24.49 -28.66 16.08
C LYS A 878 -23.21 -28.62 15.23
N LEU A 879 -23.34 -28.27 13.95
CA LEU A 879 -22.20 -28.16 13.04
C LEU A 879 -21.20 -27.09 13.51
N THR A 880 -21.71 -25.96 14.02
CA THR A 880 -20.84 -24.88 14.53
C THR A 880 -20.10 -25.28 15.80
N ILE A 881 -20.75 -26.02 16.71
CA ILE A 881 -20.11 -26.55 17.92
C ILE A 881 -19.04 -27.61 17.57
N GLU A 882 -19.30 -28.49 16.59
CA GLU A 882 -18.31 -29.45 16.09
C GLU A 882 -17.08 -28.74 15.49
N HIS A 883 -17.30 -27.64 14.76
CA HIS A 883 -16.22 -26.79 14.26
C HIS A 883 -15.42 -26.12 15.40
N LEU A 884 -16.10 -25.51 16.38
CA LEU A 884 -15.45 -24.90 17.55
C LEU A 884 -14.65 -25.92 18.37
N ASN A 885 -15.15 -27.15 18.50
CA ASN A 885 -14.44 -28.23 19.18
C ASN A 885 -13.23 -28.73 18.41
N THR A 886 -13.27 -28.68 17.07
CA THR A 886 -12.11 -28.99 16.23
C THR A 886 -11.03 -27.93 16.39
N LEU A 887 -11.41 -26.65 16.42
CA LEU A 887 -10.49 -25.54 16.71
C LEU A 887 -9.92 -25.64 18.12
N ALA A 888 -10.76 -25.90 19.13
CA ALA A 888 -10.33 -26.09 20.51
C ALA A 888 -9.34 -27.27 20.66
N ARG A 889 -9.54 -28.36 19.91
CA ARG A 889 -8.61 -29.50 19.86
C ARG A 889 -7.26 -29.08 19.30
N SER A 890 -7.24 -28.36 18.16
CA SER A 890 -6.01 -27.88 17.54
C SER A 890 -5.23 -26.92 18.45
N TYR A 891 -5.95 -26.03 19.15
CA TYR A 891 -5.39 -25.13 20.14
C TYR A 891 -4.81 -25.90 21.34
N ASN A 892 -5.55 -26.84 21.92
CA ASN A 892 -5.12 -27.60 23.09
C ASN A 892 -3.92 -28.51 22.82
N LEU A 893 -3.68 -28.90 21.57
CA LEU A 893 -2.49 -29.67 21.20
C LEU A 893 -1.21 -28.83 21.25
N MET A 894 -1.31 -27.52 21.04
CA MET A 894 -0.17 -26.59 20.96
C MET A 894 -0.03 -25.74 22.24
N ALA A 895 -1.11 -25.55 22.99
CA ALA A 895 -1.14 -24.73 24.18
C ALA A 895 -0.53 -25.45 25.40
N PRO A 896 0.24 -24.74 26.26
CA PRO A 896 0.72 -25.30 27.52
C PRO A 896 -0.45 -25.72 28.43
N ASP A 897 -0.22 -26.66 29.34
CA ASP A 897 -1.27 -27.31 30.14
C ASP A 897 -2.19 -26.33 30.89
N LEU A 898 -1.65 -25.24 31.40
CA LEU A 898 -2.38 -24.17 32.07
C LEU A 898 -3.31 -23.36 31.15
N ALA A 899 -3.01 -23.32 29.84
CA ALA A 899 -3.73 -22.51 28.87
C ALA A 899 -4.80 -23.31 28.09
N LYS A 900 -4.89 -24.63 28.27
CA LYS A 900 -5.86 -25.49 27.59
C LYS A 900 -7.31 -25.10 27.92
N LYS A 901 -8.18 -25.11 26.91
CA LYS A 901 -9.60 -24.75 27.00
C LYS A 901 -10.48 -26.01 27.02
N PRO A 902 -11.59 -26.03 27.78
CA PRO A 902 -12.55 -27.11 27.70
C PRO A 902 -13.29 -27.10 26.35
N TYR A 903 -13.80 -28.25 25.94
CA TYR A 903 -14.68 -28.36 24.78
C TYR A 903 -16.03 -27.67 25.01
N TYR A 904 -16.61 -27.16 23.93
CA TYR A 904 -17.90 -26.49 23.87
C TYR A 904 -19.02 -27.53 23.79
N ALA A 905 -20.05 -27.33 24.61
CA ALA A 905 -21.27 -28.12 24.60
C ALA A 905 -22.45 -27.24 24.19
N LEU A 906 -23.26 -27.73 23.24
CA LEU A 906 -24.37 -26.96 22.68
C LEU A 906 -25.37 -26.53 23.76
N GLU A 907 -25.76 -27.44 24.64
CA GLU A 907 -26.70 -27.17 25.73
C GLU A 907 -26.21 -26.06 26.67
N ARG A 908 -24.90 -26.02 26.94
CA ARG A 908 -24.29 -24.99 27.80
C ARG A 908 -24.31 -23.61 27.14
N GLU A 909 -24.04 -23.54 25.85
CA GLU A 909 -24.07 -22.28 25.09
C GLU A 909 -25.49 -21.76 24.90
N LEU A 910 -26.47 -22.65 24.70
CA LEU A 910 -27.89 -22.30 24.66
C LEU A 910 -28.39 -21.78 26.01
N ASN A 911 -28.08 -22.47 27.10
CA ASN A 911 -28.43 -22.01 28.45
C ASN A 911 -27.79 -20.65 28.77
N SER A 912 -26.53 -20.43 28.40
CA SER A 912 -25.89 -19.12 28.55
C SER A 912 -26.57 -18.04 27.70
N CYS A 913 -26.97 -18.36 26.47
CA CYS A 913 -27.69 -17.44 25.59
C CYS A 913 -29.05 -17.04 26.19
N PHE A 914 -29.81 -18.01 26.69
CA PHE A 914 -31.13 -17.78 27.26
C PHE A 914 -31.06 -16.86 28.48
N ALA A 915 -30.11 -17.10 29.39
CA ALA A 915 -29.92 -16.27 30.57
C ALA A 915 -29.44 -14.84 30.23
N ASP A 916 -28.53 -14.69 29.26
CA ASP A 916 -28.03 -13.38 28.82
C ASP A 916 -29.10 -12.54 28.12
N VAL A 917 -29.93 -13.16 27.28
CA VAL A 917 -30.89 -12.46 26.42
C VAL A 917 -32.16 -12.10 27.16
N ALA A 918 -32.64 -12.96 28.06
CA ALA A 918 -33.88 -12.79 28.82
C ALA A 918 -34.11 -11.35 29.37
N PRO A 919 -33.17 -10.73 30.13
CA PRO A 919 -33.36 -9.38 30.67
C PRO A 919 -33.35 -8.26 29.60
N THR A 920 -32.88 -8.54 28.38
CA THR A 920 -32.76 -7.55 27.30
C THR A 920 -34.00 -7.45 26.40
N VAL A 921 -34.89 -8.46 26.45
CA VAL A 921 -36.04 -8.57 25.54
C VAL A 921 -37.04 -7.43 25.72
N ALA A 922 -37.35 -7.02 26.96
CA ALA A 922 -38.31 -5.94 27.22
C ALA A 922 -37.86 -4.60 26.62
N ARG A 923 -36.55 -4.32 26.63
CA ARG A 923 -35.95 -3.14 26.01
C ARG A 923 -36.00 -3.22 24.49
N GLU A 924 -35.68 -4.38 23.92
CA GLU A 924 -35.74 -4.60 22.47
C GLU A 924 -37.16 -4.41 21.90
N ILE A 925 -38.20 -4.84 22.62
CA ILE A 925 -39.60 -4.62 22.21
C ILE A 925 -39.94 -3.12 22.21
N ARG A 926 -39.50 -2.38 23.22
CA ARG A 926 -39.66 -0.91 23.29
C ARG A 926 -38.97 -0.21 22.13
N ASP A 927 -37.72 -0.57 21.87
CA ASP A 927 -36.90 0.07 20.83
C ASP A 927 -37.47 -0.17 19.42
N ARG A 928 -38.02 -1.37 19.16
CA ARG A 928 -38.71 -1.70 17.90
C ARG A 928 -40.03 -0.96 17.72
N ALA A 929 -40.79 -0.76 18.79
CA ALA A 929 -42.04 -0.02 18.75
C ALA A 929 -41.82 1.48 18.52
N ALA A 930 -40.67 2.03 18.94
CA ALA A 930 -40.30 3.44 18.78
C ALA A 930 -39.67 3.77 17.42
N GLY A 931 -39.63 2.84 16.45
CA GLY A 931 -39.03 3.06 15.12
C GLY A 931 -37.50 3.11 15.12
N GLY A 932 -36.84 2.76 16.23
CA GLY A 932 -35.39 2.69 16.32
C GLY A 932 -34.87 1.43 15.64
N THR A 933 -33.93 1.58 14.70
CA THR A 933 -33.19 0.43 14.17
C THR A 933 -32.40 -0.24 15.30
N ALA A 934 -32.66 -1.53 15.53
CA ALA A 934 -32.11 -2.29 16.65
C ALA A 934 -30.57 -2.20 16.72
N ARG A 935 -30.03 -1.79 17.87
CA ARG A 935 -28.58 -1.84 18.14
C ARG A 935 -28.12 -3.30 18.23
N SER A 936 -27.28 -3.70 17.28
CA SER A 936 -26.53 -4.97 17.36
C SER A 936 -25.57 -4.91 18.55
N LEU A 937 -25.57 -5.94 19.39
CA LEU A 937 -24.64 -6.06 20.51
C LEU A 937 -23.63 -7.16 20.15
N GLY A 938 -22.44 -6.71 19.74
CA GLY A 938 -21.26 -7.58 19.56
C GLY A 938 -20.56 -7.37 18.22
N GLY A 939 -19.41 -6.70 18.25
CA GLY A 939 -18.48 -6.56 17.14
C GLY A 939 -18.06 -5.10 16.91
N THR A 940 -16.85 -4.76 17.34
CA THR A 940 -16.07 -3.64 16.79
C THR A 940 -15.96 -3.85 15.28
N GLY A 941 -16.46 -2.90 14.48
CA GLY A 941 -16.40 -3.02 13.02
C GLY A 941 -17.42 -2.16 12.28
N HIS A 942 -16.89 -1.05 11.73
CA HIS A 942 -17.22 -0.41 10.45
C HIS A 942 -18.62 -0.61 9.86
N ARG A 943 -19.37 0.50 9.82
CA ARG A 943 -20.65 0.59 9.10
C ARG A 943 -20.41 1.13 7.69
N ALA A 944 -20.01 0.26 6.76
CA ALA A 944 -20.14 0.54 5.34
C ALA A 944 -21.62 0.43 4.95
N LYS A 945 -22.23 1.53 4.50
CA LYS A 945 -23.56 1.51 3.87
C LYS A 945 -23.38 1.04 2.43
N GLN A 946 -23.68 -0.22 2.15
CA GLN A 946 -24.09 -0.65 0.82
C GLN A 946 -25.61 -0.48 0.72
N THR A 947 -26.06 0.55 0.01
CA THR A 947 -27.44 0.66 -0.47
C THR A 947 -27.55 -0.08 -1.80
N GLY A 948 -28.37 -1.13 -1.81
CA GLY A 948 -28.67 -1.93 -2.99
C GLY A 948 -29.58 -1.19 -3.96
N LEU A 949 -29.34 -1.46 -5.24
CA LEU A 949 -29.83 -0.79 -6.45
C LEU A 949 -31.32 -1.02 -6.79
N LEU A 950 -32.19 -1.27 -5.79
CA LEU A 950 -33.62 -1.55 -6.01
C LEU A 950 -34.58 -0.50 -5.41
N GLU A 951 -34.05 0.59 -4.86
CA GLU A 951 -34.84 1.63 -4.19
C GLU A 951 -34.99 2.93 -5.02
N SER A 952 -34.44 2.99 -6.25
CA SER A 952 -34.51 4.17 -7.12
C SER A 952 -35.62 4.14 -8.19
N LEU A 953 -36.64 3.28 -8.05
CA LEU A 953 -37.71 3.11 -9.05
C LEU A 953 -39.14 3.40 -8.55
N ALA A 954 -39.33 3.98 -7.36
CA ALA A 954 -40.65 4.38 -6.88
C ALA A 954 -40.67 5.86 -6.45
N GLY A 955 -41.18 6.71 -7.35
CA GLY A 955 -41.41 8.13 -7.11
C GLY A 955 -42.47 8.43 -6.05
N ARG A 956 -42.36 9.63 -5.50
CA ARG A 956 -43.20 10.27 -4.48
C ARG A 956 -44.71 10.12 -4.71
N GLY A 957 -45.39 9.67 -3.65
CA GLY A 957 -46.62 10.27 -3.10
C GLY A 957 -47.93 10.07 -3.88
N ASP A 958 -48.80 9.19 -3.40
CA ASP A 958 -50.19 9.57 -3.12
C ASP A 958 -50.93 8.60 -2.18
N ASN A 959 -51.86 9.15 -1.40
CA ASN A 959 -52.70 8.44 -0.45
C ASN A 959 -53.60 7.40 -1.14
N VAL A 960 -53.54 6.12 -0.73
CA VAL A 960 -54.57 5.13 -1.11
C VAL A 960 -55.06 4.35 0.10
N ARG A 961 -56.34 4.58 0.41
CA ARG A 961 -57.15 3.83 1.37
C ARG A 961 -57.37 2.40 0.85
N VAL A 962 -57.14 1.43 1.73
CA VAL A 962 -57.40 0.01 1.49
C VAL A 962 -58.90 -0.24 1.45
N HIS A 963 -59.42 -0.70 0.31
CA HIS A 963 -60.66 -1.45 0.24
C HIS A 963 -60.32 -2.93 0.11
N VAL A 964 -60.84 -3.71 1.06
CA VAL A 964 -60.79 -5.18 1.06
C VAL A 964 -61.95 -5.67 0.22
N GLU A 965 -61.68 -6.26 -0.94
CA GLU A 965 -62.67 -7.07 -1.65
C GLU A 965 -62.10 -8.46 -1.98
N ALA A 966 -62.83 -9.44 -1.46
CA ALA A 966 -63.08 -10.79 -1.95
C ALA A 966 -61.93 -11.82 -2.02
N GLU A 967 -62.19 -12.91 -1.30
CA GLU A 967 -61.51 -14.20 -1.31
C GLU A 967 -61.60 -14.88 -2.68
N GLU A 968 -60.54 -14.91 -3.48
CA GLU A 968 -60.37 -15.95 -4.50
C GLU A 968 -58.93 -16.47 -4.57
N LYS A 969 -58.84 -17.79 -4.69
CA LYS A 969 -57.65 -18.63 -4.50
C LYS A 969 -56.55 -18.29 -5.51
N ALA A 970 -55.44 -17.76 -5.03
CA ALA A 970 -54.24 -17.57 -5.83
C ALA A 970 -53.74 -18.91 -6.39
N TYR A 971 -53.66 -18.99 -7.72
CA TYR A 971 -53.04 -20.06 -8.48
C TYR A 971 -51.56 -20.16 -8.08
N GLY A 972 -51.24 -21.22 -7.34
CA GLY A 972 -49.93 -21.37 -6.70
C GLY A 972 -48.90 -22.04 -7.60
N LEU A 973 -47.63 -21.75 -7.35
CA LEU A 973 -46.44 -22.30 -8.03
C LEU A 973 -46.47 -23.82 -8.26
N LYS A 974 -47.22 -24.55 -7.42
CA LYS A 974 -47.41 -26.01 -7.46
C LYS A 974 -48.36 -26.49 -8.58
N GLN A 975 -49.30 -25.64 -9.02
CA GLN A 975 -50.16 -25.88 -10.19
C GLN A 975 -49.41 -25.55 -11.48
N TRP A 976 -48.66 -24.44 -11.49
CA TRP A 976 -47.77 -24.09 -12.60
C TRP A 976 -46.70 -25.17 -12.88
N TRP A 977 -46.07 -25.73 -11.84
CA TRP A 977 -45.10 -26.81 -11.98
C TRP A 977 -45.68 -28.13 -12.51
N ARG A 978 -47.00 -28.38 -12.34
CA ARG A 978 -47.66 -29.57 -12.88
C ARG A 978 -47.99 -29.45 -14.38
N ASP A 979 -48.27 -28.23 -14.83
CA ASP A 979 -48.66 -27.98 -16.23
C ASP A 979 -47.44 -27.85 -17.16
N VAL A 980 -46.27 -27.47 -16.64
CA VAL A 980 -45.01 -27.36 -17.43
C VAL A 980 -44.34 -28.73 -17.69
N TRP A 981 -44.65 -29.77 -16.91
CA TRP A 981 -43.98 -31.09 -16.99
C TRP A 981 -44.84 -32.25 -17.49
N LYS A 982 -46.03 -31.97 -18.04
CA LYS A 982 -46.70 -32.94 -18.92
C LYS A 982 -46.17 -32.78 -20.34
N LYS A 983 -45.24 -33.66 -20.72
CA LYS A 983 -44.88 -33.91 -22.12
C LYS A 983 -46.10 -34.47 -22.85
N ASP A 984 -46.50 -33.78 -23.91
CA ASP A 984 -46.74 -34.36 -25.23
C ASP A 984 -46.25 -33.37 -26.30
#